data_AF-B8MFM1-F1
#
_entry.id   AF-B8MFM1-F1
#
_cell.length_a   1.000
_cell.length_b   1.000
_cell.length_c   1.000
_cell.angle_alpha   90.00
_cell.angle_beta   90.00
_cell.angle_gamma   90.00
#
_symmetry.space_group_name_H-M   'P 1'
#
loop_
_entity.id
_entity.type
_entity.pdbx_description
1 polymer ?
#
loop_
_entity_poly.entity_id
_entity_poly.type
_entity_poly.pdbx_seq_one_letter_code
_entity_poly.pdbx_strand_id
1 'polypeptide(L)'
;MPWERDQTENTATPYTSESESMEMNYPRDKTVGAVTCPSHPGTEGTARAKASPLPLSHLNRNAEEEELAVSQQIKTNFVQHARKDESSGELFMTEEEFINAIAPKNEDYHKIRRDQYGILFRVADRRRRGRISLNDWAAFENLLAKPDAEYEIAFRLFDVEGTGAIKFETFKKLYDQNKGSETIPFDWNSEWASLYIGRKKTRHDMTYPQFAQMLRGLQGERIRQAFHLFDKDGDGYISPEDFQRIILETSKHKLSDYLLDHLPTLCNISTGSKISYANVRAFQNIIREMDIIDVIIREATKKSADGKITRAEFLNEAARITRFSQFTPMEADILFHFAGLEAPSGRLSLKDFAKVIDASWQTADRGLDSLSGGIAKVEETAKSFLTSVLESAHHFGLGSIAGAFGAFMVYPIDLVKTRMQNQRSVRPGERLYNNSIDCARKVIRNEGIAGLYSGVIPQLIGVAPEKAIKLTVNDLVRGYATDKETGKIKLPWEILAGASAGGCQVVFTNPLEIVKIRLQVQGELAKSVEGTPKRSAMWIVRNLGLVGLYKGASACLLRDVPFSAIYFPTYAHLKSDFFGESPTHKLGVLQLLTAGAIAGMPAAYLTTPCDVIKTRLQVEARKGETKYTSLRHCASSIMKEEGFKAFFKGGPARILRSSPQFGFTLAAYEVLQKLLPMPGSEDHSSPISTGETSSVPSTTAPLPYLRSRNALKLILDLDDNFGRIKVPNSASLPKIFGGSKQ
;
A
#
# COMPACT_ATOMS: atom_id res chain seq x y z
N MET A 1 62.33 12.76 -26.34
CA MET A 1 62.50 12.66 -24.87
C MET A 1 61.72 11.45 -24.41
N PRO A 2 62.37 10.28 -24.44
CA PRO A 2 61.79 8.96 -24.21
C PRO A 2 62.18 8.41 -22.82
N TRP A 3 61.50 7.36 -22.37
CA TRP A 3 62.03 6.08 -21.86
C TRP A 3 60.83 5.31 -21.24
N GLU A 4 60.34 4.24 -21.86
CA GLU A 4 60.77 2.83 -21.78
C GLU A 4 60.20 2.12 -20.53
N ARG A 5 59.31 1.12 -20.66
CA ARG A 5 59.41 -0.26 -21.19
C ARG A 5 60.13 -1.24 -20.24
N ASP A 6 59.43 -2.35 -20.00
CA ASP A 6 59.88 -3.72 -19.71
C ASP A 6 60.79 -4.02 -18.52
N GLN A 7 60.39 -5.03 -17.73
CA GLN A 7 61.06 -6.34 -17.60
C GLN A 7 60.23 -7.23 -16.65
N THR A 8 59.57 -8.29 -17.16
CA THR A 8 60.02 -9.71 -17.28
C THR A 8 60.27 -10.37 -15.92
N GLU A 9 59.44 -11.32 -15.50
CA GLU A 9 59.57 -12.78 -15.71
C GLU A 9 60.73 -13.44 -14.93
N ASN A 10 60.36 -14.43 -14.11
CA ASN A 10 61.09 -15.63 -13.64
C ASN A 10 60.66 -15.93 -12.18
N THR A 11 60.40 -17.15 -11.70
CA THR A 11 60.57 -18.51 -12.23
C THR A 11 59.84 -19.51 -11.31
N ALA A 12 59.44 -20.61 -11.93
CA ALA A 12 58.93 -21.90 -11.46
C ALA A 12 59.47 -22.49 -10.11
N THR A 13 58.58 -22.98 -9.22
CA THR A 13 58.31 -24.39 -8.79
C THR A 13 59.24 -25.03 -7.71
N PRO A 14 58.96 -26.23 -7.13
CA PRO A 14 57.84 -26.72 -6.28
C PRO A 14 58.37 -27.58 -5.05
N TYR A 15 57.55 -28.53 -4.53
CA TYR A 15 57.79 -29.59 -3.48
C TYR A 15 57.33 -29.21 -2.04
N THR A 16 56.25 -29.74 -1.42
CA THR A 16 55.72 -31.10 -1.06
C THR A 16 55.94 -31.44 0.42
N SER A 17 54.88 -32.01 1.02
CA SER A 17 54.82 -32.94 2.18
C SER A 17 55.25 -32.38 3.56
N GLU A 18 54.68 -32.71 4.72
CA GLU A 18 54.07 -33.94 5.20
C GLU A 18 52.96 -33.67 6.24
N SER A 19 52.12 -34.69 6.40
CA SER A 19 51.18 -34.96 7.49
C SER A 19 51.88 -35.23 8.83
N GLU A 20 51.26 -34.83 9.95
CA GLU A 20 51.25 -35.68 11.14
C GLU A 20 50.12 -35.33 12.13
N SER A 21 49.45 -36.39 12.55
CA SER A 21 48.39 -36.50 13.56
C SER A 21 48.96 -36.56 14.97
N MET A 22 48.28 -35.99 15.98
CA MET A 22 48.46 -36.43 17.36
C MET A 22 47.22 -36.20 18.23
N GLU A 23 46.56 -37.31 18.60
CA GLU A 23 45.70 -37.42 19.78
C GLU A 23 46.52 -37.20 21.07
N MET A 24 45.91 -36.66 22.13
CA MET A 24 46.05 -37.22 23.49
C MET A 24 45.10 -36.61 24.52
N ASN A 25 44.19 -37.47 24.99
CA ASN A 25 43.87 -37.83 26.38
C ASN A 25 43.80 -36.76 27.50
N TYR A 26 42.60 -36.66 28.06
CA TYR A 26 42.31 -36.19 29.42
C TYR A 26 42.77 -37.21 30.50
N PRO A 27 43.16 -36.72 31.69
CA PRO A 27 42.94 -37.47 32.92
C PRO A 27 41.97 -36.75 33.87
N ARG A 28 41.14 -37.55 34.54
CA ARG A 28 40.38 -37.19 35.74
C ARG A 28 41.31 -37.27 36.95
N ASP A 29 41.19 -36.33 37.89
CA ASP A 29 41.22 -36.70 39.30
C ASP A 29 40.52 -35.71 40.25
N LYS A 30 39.98 -36.25 41.34
CA LYS A 30 39.22 -35.58 42.41
C LYS A 30 40.16 -35.13 43.53
N THR A 31 39.89 -34.00 44.20
CA THR A 31 39.65 -33.88 45.68
C THR A 31 39.56 -32.42 46.19
N VAL A 32 38.45 -32.16 46.90
CA VAL A 32 38.22 -31.41 48.16
C VAL A 32 39.13 -30.24 48.59
N GLY A 33 38.52 -29.09 48.92
CA GLY A 33 39.08 -28.10 49.84
C GLY A 33 38.33 -26.76 49.88
N ALA A 34 37.54 -26.53 50.92
CA ALA A 34 36.81 -25.27 51.17
C ALA A 34 37.74 -24.19 51.75
N VAL A 35 37.55 -22.92 51.35
CA VAL A 35 38.04 -21.75 52.12
C VAL A 35 37.01 -20.62 52.09
N THR A 36 36.71 -20.16 53.30
CA THR A 36 35.81 -19.12 53.78
C THR A 36 36.30 -17.69 53.49
N CYS A 37 35.37 -16.75 53.27
CA CYS A 37 35.63 -15.30 53.35
C CYS A 37 35.20 -14.71 54.71
N PRO A 38 35.91 -13.70 55.25
CA PRO A 38 35.77 -13.23 56.63
C PRO A 38 34.76 -12.08 56.82
N SER A 39 34.35 -11.87 58.07
CA SER A 39 33.33 -10.90 58.50
C SER A 39 33.85 -9.82 59.48
N HIS A 40 33.29 -8.61 59.34
CA HIS A 40 32.97 -7.55 60.36
C HIS A 40 34.05 -6.56 60.87
N PRO A 41 33.69 -5.37 61.47
CA PRO A 41 32.36 -4.87 61.95
C PRO A 41 31.98 -3.38 61.60
N GLY A 42 30.68 -3.01 61.54
CA GLY A 42 29.93 -2.17 62.53
C GLY A 42 29.36 -0.91 61.82
N THR A 43 28.16 -0.32 61.99
CA THR A 43 27.17 -0.27 63.08
C THR A 43 25.79 0.23 62.56
N GLU A 44 24.72 -0.26 63.21
CA GLU A 44 23.39 0.36 63.48
C GLU A 44 22.31 0.57 62.39
N GLY A 45 21.08 0.07 62.69
CA GLY A 45 19.84 0.74 62.28
C GLY A 45 18.66 -0.11 61.77
N THR A 46 17.87 -0.68 62.69
CA THR A 46 16.39 -0.89 62.62
C THR A 46 15.72 -2.00 61.76
N ALA A 47 14.99 -2.83 62.52
CA ALA A 47 13.67 -3.44 62.30
C ALA A 47 13.49 -4.62 61.30
N ARG A 48 13.31 -5.80 61.89
CA ARG A 48 12.97 -7.09 61.24
C ARG A 48 11.52 -7.44 61.58
N ALA A 49 10.67 -7.66 60.58
CA ALA A 49 9.38 -8.32 60.75
C ALA A 49 9.29 -9.53 59.81
N LYS A 50 9.10 -10.71 60.40
CA LYS A 50 8.78 -11.97 59.73
C LYS A 50 7.30 -11.94 59.30
N ALA A 51 6.99 -12.39 58.10
CA ALA A 51 5.63 -12.79 57.73
C ALA A 51 5.65 -14.21 57.14
N SER A 52 5.06 -15.13 57.89
CA SER A 52 4.66 -16.48 57.47
C SER A 52 3.46 -16.40 56.52
N PRO A 53 3.22 -17.38 55.63
CA PRO A 53 2.06 -17.37 54.75
C PRO A 53 0.79 -17.76 55.52
N LEU A 54 -0.19 -16.87 55.54
CA LEU A 54 -1.56 -17.15 56.00
C LEU A 54 -2.49 -17.35 54.78
N PRO A 55 -3.56 -18.15 54.94
CA PRO A 55 -4.29 -18.76 53.83
C PRO A 55 -5.28 -17.79 53.16
N LEU A 56 -5.40 -17.90 51.84
CA LEU A 56 -6.42 -17.24 51.02
C LEU A 56 -7.81 -17.86 51.28
N SER A 57 -8.40 -17.53 52.42
CA SER A 57 -9.81 -17.75 52.69
C SER A 57 -10.34 -16.48 53.32
N HIS A 58 -10.76 -15.52 52.48
CA HIS A 58 -11.75 -14.45 52.71
C HIS A 58 -11.65 -13.45 51.55
N LEU A 59 -12.03 -13.86 50.34
CA LEU A 59 -12.52 -12.93 49.33
C LEU A 59 -14.00 -13.23 49.16
N ASN A 60 -14.77 -12.42 49.89
CA ASN A 60 -16.21 -12.43 49.91
C ASN A 60 -16.74 -12.14 48.51
N ARG A 61 -17.77 -12.89 48.11
CA ARG A 61 -18.61 -12.60 46.95
C ARG A 61 -19.11 -11.17 47.04
N ASN A 62 -18.60 -10.30 46.18
CA ASN A 62 -19.24 -9.16 45.56
C ASN A 62 -18.23 -8.63 44.55
N ALA A 63 -18.38 -9.04 43.29
CA ALA A 63 -17.61 -8.48 42.19
C ALA A 63 -18.08 -7.03 42.03
N GLU A 64 -17.34 -6.10 42.63
CA GLU A 64 -17.45 -4.67 42.32
C GLU A 64 -17.19 -4.50 40.83
N GLU A 65 -18.12 -3.80 40.18
CA GLU A 65 -18.02 -3.38 38.79
C GLU A 65 -16.84 -2.41 38.65
N GLU A 66 -15.67 -2.92 38.26
CA GLU A 66 -14.76 -2.10 37.46
C GLU A 66 -15.47 -1.86 36.12
N GLU A 67 -16.22 -0.76 36.03
CA GLU A 67 -16.62 -0.18 34.75
C GLU A 67 -15.34 0.08 33.95
N LEU A 68 -14.97 -0.87 33.09
CA LEU A 68 -13.94 -0.68 32.09
C LEU A 68 -14.23 0.64 31.36
N ALA A 69 -13.27 1.56 31.33
CA ALA A 69 -13.43 2.82 30.61
C ALA A 69 -13.59 2.53 29.11
N VAL A 70 -14.85 2.38 28.66
CA VAL A 70 -15.15 2.00 27.28
C VAL A 70 -14.93 3.22 26.38
N SER A 71 -13.91 3.13 25.51
CA SER A 71 -13.63 4.15 24.49
C SER A 71 -14.86 4.40 23.61
N GLN A 72 -15.07 5.65 23.20
CA GLN A 72 -16.16 6.05 22.29
C GLN A 72 -16.14 5.23 20.99
N GLN A 73 -14.96 4.88 20.48
CA GLN A 73 -14.82 4.05 19.28
C GLN A 73 -15.37 2.63 19.47
N ILE A 74 -15.12 2.01 20.63
CA ILE A 74 -15.62 0.68 20.98
C ILE A 74 -17.15 0.71 21.10
N LYS A 75 -17.70 1.76 21.73
CA LYS A 75 -19.16 1.95 21.83
C LYS A 75 -19.80 2.09 20.46
N THR A 76 -19.24 2.91 19.58
CA THR A 76 -19.79 3.11 18.23
C THR A 76 -19.79 1.82 17.41
N ASN A 77 -18.69 1.07 17.44
CA ASN A 77 -18.61 -0.22 16.74
C ASN A 77 -19.63 -1.24 17.30
N PHE A 78 -19.79 -1.27 18.63
CA PHE A 78 -20.80 -2.11 19.27
C PHE A 78 -22.22 -1.76 18.81
N VAL A 79 -22.59 -0.48 18.86
CA VAL A 79 -23.92 -0.01 18.49
C VAL A 79 -24.21 -0.23 17.00
N GLN A 80 -23.20 -0.20 16.14
CA GLN A 80 -23.36 -0.44 14.69
C GLN A 80 -23.82 -1.87 14.38
N HIS A 81 -23.44 -2.85 15.20
CA HIS A 81 -23.71 -4.27 14.94
C HIS A 81 -24.71 -4.89 15.94
N ALA A 82 -24.93 -4.28 17.11
CA ALA A 82 -25.81 -4.80 18.15
C ALA A 82 -27.30 -4.68 17.81
N ARG A 83 -28.10 -5.66 18.24
CA ARG A 83 -29.56 -5.60 18.22
C ARG A 83 -30.12 -5.18 19.59
N LYS A 84 -31.34 -4.66 19.58
CA LYS A 84 -32.07 -4.26 20.78
C LYS A 84 -32.97 -5.40 21.24
N ASP A 85 -32.92 -5.72 22.53
CA ASP A 85 -33.88 -6.65 23.14
C ASP A 85 -35.26 -5.98 23.22
N GLU A 86 -36.28 -6.65 22.68
CA GLU A 86 -37.67 -6.18 22.70
C GLU A 86 -38.23 -6.14 24.13
N SER A 87 -37.66 -6.92 25.06
CA SER A 87 -38.14 -7.04 26.44
C SER A 87 -37.44 -6.12 27.43
N SER A 88 -36.12 -5.94 27.35
CA SER A 88 -35.34 -5.11 28.27
C SER A 88 -34.92 -3.76 27.67
N GLY A 89 -34.99 -3.60 26.35
CA GLY A 89 -34.49 -2.42 25.65
C GLY A 89 -32.96 -2.29 25.60
N GLU A 90 -32.22 -3.24 26.17
CA GLU A 90 -30.75 -3.26 26.16
C GLU A 90 -30.21 -3.73 24.80
N LEU A 91 -29.05 -3.18 24.41
CA LEU A 91 -28.34 -3.59 23.20
C LEU A 91 -27.44 -4.79 23.51
N PHE A 92 -27.52 -5.83 22.67
CA PHE A 92 -26.69 -7.02 22.75
C PHE A 92 -26.30 -7.53 21.36
N MET A 93 -25.27 -8.38 21.29
CA MET A 93 -24.90 -9.10 20.07
C MET A 93 -25.14 -10.60 20.21
N THR A 94 -25.79 -11.19 19.21
CA THR A 94 -25.82 -12.66 19.02
C THR A 94 -24.55 -13.16 18.31
N GLU A 95 -24.38 -14.48 18.18
CA GLU A 95 -23.25 -15.07 17.45
C GLU A 95 -23.15 -14.57 16.00
N GLU A 96 -24.29 -14.39 15.32
CA GLU A 96 -24.32 -13.89 13.93
C GLU A 96 -23.87 -12.42 13.84
N GLU A 97 -24.34 -11.56 14.73
CA GLU A 97 -23.95 -10.15 14.79
C GLU A 97 -22.49 -9.97 15.17
N PHE A 98 -22.00 -10.80 16.10
CA PHE A 98 -20.60 -10.84 16.48
C PHE A 98 -19.72 -11.22 15.30
N ILE A 99 -20.05 -12.30 14.57
CA ILE A 99 -19.35 -12.68 13.34
C ILE A 99 -19.37 -11.53 12.34
N ASN A 100 -20.48 -10.79 12.23
CA ASN A 100 -20.56 -9.60 11.38
C ASN A 100 -19.64 -8.46 11.80
N ALA A 101 -19.39 -8.30 13.10
CA ALA A 101 -18.49 -7.29 13.62
C ALA A 101 -17.00 -7.68 13.50
N ILE A 102 -16.66 -8.97 13.43
CA ILE A 102 -15.25 -9.45 13.44
C ILE A 102 -14.80 -10.13 12.15
N ALA A 103 -15.70 -10.32 11.18
CA ALA A 103 -15.38 -10.88 9.87
C ALA A 103 -15.86 -9.94 8.74
N PRO A 104 -14.94 -9.39 7.92
CA PRO A 104 -15.30 -8.52 6.78
C PRO A 104 -16.23 -9.23 5.78
N LYS A 105 -17.11 -8.47 5.11
CA LYS A 105 -18.09 -9.01 4.14
C LYS A 105 -17.49 -9.34 2.76
N ASN A 106 -16.38 -8.69 2.39
CA ASN A 106 -15.81 -8.73 1.05
C ASN A 106 -14.45 -9.44 0.98
N GLU A 107 -13.79 -9.71 2.10
CA GLU A 107 -12.57 -10.54 2.13
C GLU A 107 -12.98 -11.99 2.36
N ASP A 108 -13.45 -12.63 1.30
CA ASP A 108 -13.74 -14.07 1.31
C ASP A 108 -12.42 -14.82 1.14
N TYR A 109 -11.69 -15.02 2.24
CA TYR A 109 -10.63 -16.03 2.29
C TYR A 109 -11.33 -17.39 2.26
N HIS A 110 -11.68 -17.88 1.07
CA HIS A 110 -12.50 -19.09 0.79
C HIS A 110 -12.09 -20.37 1.54
N LYS A 111 -10.92 -20.40 2.20
CA LYS A 111 -10.43 -21.52 3.03
C LYS A 111 -10.92 -21.49 4.47
N ILE A 112 -11.05 -20.31 5.07
CA ILE A 112 -11.58 -20.15 6.43
C ILE A 112 -12.99 -19.62 6.28
N ARG A 113 -13.97 -20.48 6.53
CA ARG A 113 -15.36 -20.10 6.34
C ARG A 113 -15.77 -19.09 7.42
N ARG A 114 -16.66 -18.17 7.05
CA ARG A 114 -17.21 -17.14 7.94
C ARG A 114 -17.82 -17.72 9.22
N ASP A 115 -18.47 -18.88 9.14
CA ASP A 115 -19.06 -19.57 10.30
C ASP A 115 -18.02 -20.00 11.34
N GLN A 116 -16.76 -20.26 10.92
CA GLN A 116 -15.71 -20.70 11.85
C GLN A 116 -15.31 -19.59 12.84
N TYR A 117 -15.54 -18.32 12.51
CA TYR A 117 -15.34 -17.20 13.44
C TYR A 117 -16.29 -17.25 14.64
N GLY A 118 -17.40 -17.99 14.55
CA GLY A 118 -18.32 -18.23 15.65
C GLY A 118 -17.65 -18.86 16.87
N ILE A 119 -16.54 -19.60 16.69
CA ILE A 119 -15.81 -20.16 17.84
C ILE A 119 -15.25 -19.07 18.78
N LEU A 120 -14.93 -17.89 18.24
CA LEU A 120 -14.43 -16.75 19.01
C LEU A 120 -15.54 -16.10 19.86
N PHE A 121 -16.82 -16.31 19.51
CA PHE A 121 -17.96 -15.87 20.30
C PHE A 121 -17.90 -16.44 21.73
N ARG A 122 -17.42 -17.68 21.89
CA ARG A 122 -17.26 -18.32 23.20
C ARG A 122 -16.23 -17.63 24.10
N VAL A 123 -15.27 -16.93 23.50
CA VAL A 123 -14.25 -16.16 24.22
C VAL A 123 -14.79 -14.78 24.59
N ALA A 124 -15.59 -14.18 23.70
CA ALA A 124 -16.24 -12.90 23.94
C ALA A 124 -17.37 -12.99 24.98
N ASP A 125 -18.20 -14.04 24.94
CA ASP A 125 -19.27 -14.30 25.93
C ASP A 125 -18.70 -14.88 27.23
N ARG A 126 -18.08 -13.99 28.03
CA ARG A 126 -17.47 -14.34 29.33
C ARG A 126 -18.45 -14.97 30.31
N ARG A 127 -19.75 -14.66 30.18
CA ARG A 127 -20.81 -15.10 31.10
C ARG A 127 -21.61 -16.30 30.59
N ARG A 128 -21.35 -16.77 29.37
CA ARG A 128 -22.02 -17.89 28.69
C ARG A 128 -23.54 -17.74 28.64
N ARG A 129 -24.01 -16.53 28.36
CA ARG A 129 -25.44 -16.21 28.25
C ARG A 129 -25.99 -16.43 26.85
N GLY A 130 -25.12 -16.74 25.88
CA GLY A 130 -25.47 -16.80 24.45
C GLY A 130 -25.65 -15.43 23.82
N ARG A 131 -25.22 -14.36 24.50
CA ARG A 131 -25.34 -12.95 24.07
C ARG A 131 -24.17 -12.15 24.63
N ILE A 132 -23.65 -11.20 23.85
CA ILE A 132 -22.54 -10.31 24.23
C ILE A 132 -23.10 -8.94 24.59
N SER A 133 -22.81 -8.46 25.80
CA SER A 133 -23.11 -7.09 26.24
C SER A 133 -22.01 -6.11 25.81
N LEU A 134 -22.26 -4.80 25.96
CA LEU A 134 -21.24 -3.78 25.69
C LEU A 134 -19.96 -4.01 26.53
N ASN A 135 -20.11 -4.47 27.77
CA ASN A 135 -18.97 -4.74 28.65
C ASN A 135 -18.18 -5.98 28.21
N ASP A 136 -18.87 -7.00 27.70
CA ASP A 136 -18.24 -8.20 27.14
C ASP A 136 -17.50 -7.86 25.84
N TRP A 137 -18.11 -7.04 24.98
CA TRP A 137 -17.49 -6.54 23.76
C TRP A 137 -16.25 -5.68 24.05
N ALA A 138 -16.35 -4.75 25.00
CA ALA A 138 -15.21 -3.93 25.40
C ALA A 138 -14.05 -4.77 25.96
N ALA A 139 -14.35 -5.82 26.74
CA ALA A 139 -13.34 -6.75 27.22
C ALA A 139 -12.70 -7.57 26.08
N PHE A 140 -13.46 -7.92 25.05
CA PHE A 140 -12.96 -8.62 23.86
C PHE A 140 -12.08 -7.73 22.97
N GLU A 141 -12.49 -6.47 22.72
CA GLU A 141 -11.67 -5.48 22.00
C GLU A 141 -10.37 -5.16 22.74
N ASN A 142 -10.44 -5.01 24.07
CA ASN A 142 -9.23 -4.84 24.89
C ASN A 142 -8.31 -6.08 24.85
N LEU A 143 -8.88 -7.28 24.71
CA LEU A 143 -8.10 -8.50 24.48
C LEU A 143 -7.42 -8.47 23.11
N LEU A 144 -8.11 -8.07 22.04
CA LEU A 144 -7.55 -7.93 20.69
C LEU A 144 -6.44 -6.86 20.62
N ALA A 145 -6.50 -5.84 21.47
CA ALA A 145 -5.47 -4.82 21.55
C ALA A 145 -4.14 -5.31 22.18
N LYS A 146 -4.12 -6.48 22.81
CA LYS A 146 -2.90 -7.03 23.42
C LYS A 146 -1.88 -7.49 22.35
N PRO A 147 -0.57 -7.37 22.63
CA PRO A 147 0.46 -7.80 21.68
C PRO A 147 0.41 -9.29 21.30
N ASP A 148 -0.03 -10.14 22.24
CA ASP A 148 -0.12 -11.60 22.18
C ASP A 148 -1.57 -12.11 22.16
N ALA A 149 -2.51 -11.27 21.72
CA ALA A 149 -3.95 -11.54 21.70
C ALA A 149 -4.30 -12.91 21.09
N GLU A 150 -3.58 -13.36 20.05
CA GLU A 150 -3.87 -14.62 19.38
C GLU A 150 -3.74 -15.84 20.29
N TYR A 151 -2.68 -15.87 21.10
CA TYR A 151 -2.43 -16.95 22.04
C TYR A 151 -3.36 -16.86 23.25
N GLU A 152 -3.65 -15.64 23.72
CA GLU A 152 -4.55 -15.45 24.86
C GLU A 152 -6.01 -15.82 24.50
N ILE A 153 -6.46 -15.52 23.28
CA ILE A 153 -7.75 -15.96 22.76
C ILE A 153 -7.82 -17.49 22.71
N ALA A 154 -6.79 -18.14 22.15
CA ALA A 154 -6.73 -19.60 22.12
C ALA A 154 -6.73 -20.18 23.54
N PHE A 155 -5.97 -19.60 24.47
CA PHE A 155 -5.93 -20.04 25.87
C PHE A 155 -7.31 -19.94 26.54
N ARG A 156 -7.97 -18.78 26.43
CA ARG A 156 -9.30 -18.54 27.01
C ARG A 156 -10.39 -19.43 26.41
N LEU A 157 -10.22 -19.87 25.16
CA LEU A 157 -11.11 -20.86 24.55
C LEU A 157 -11.04 -22.21 25.28
N PHE A 158 -9.86 -22.61 25.76
CA PHE A 158 -9.62 -23.87 26.45
C PHE A 158 -9.69 -23.77 27.99
N ASP A 159 -9.52 -22.59 28.58
CA ASP A 159 -9.76 -22.30 30.01
C ASP A 159 -11.27 -22.14 30.27
N VAL A 160 -12.01 -23.23 30.07
CA VAL A 160 -13.46 -23.27 30.18
C VAL A 160 -13.94 -22.91 31.59
N GLU A 161 -13.12 -23.09 32.62
CA GLU A 161 -13.49 -22.80 34.01
C GLU A 161 -13.05 -21.39 34.46
N GLY A 162 -12.24 -20.68 33.65
CA GLY A 162 -11.69 -19.37 34.00
C GLY A 162 -10.71 -19.43 35.18
N THR A 163 -10.07 -20.59 35.37
CA THR A 163 -9.17 -20.86 36.50
C THR A 163 -7.75 -20.30 36.30
N GLY A 164 -7.44 -19.81 35.10
CA GLY A 164 -6.09 -19.39 34.73
C GLY A 164 -5.15 -20.56 34.40
N ALA A 165 -5.69 -21.77 34.29
CA ALA A 165 -4.96 -22.97 33.88
C ALA A 165 -5.87 -23.91 33.05
N ILE A 166 -5.28 -24.62 32.09
CA ILE A 166 -5.99 -25.56 31.23
C ILE A 166 -5.77 -26.98 31.73
N LYS A 167 -6.85 -27.61 32.17
CA LYS A 167 -6.88 -29.05 32.50
C LYS A 167 -6.82 -29.90 31.23
N PHE A 168 -6.00 -30.95 31.23
CA PHE A 168 -5.85 -31.83 30.07
C PHE A 168 -7.18 -32.47 29.63
N GLU A 169 -8.04 -32.87 30.56
CA GLU A 169 -9.33 -33.50 30.24
C GLU A 169 -10.27 -32.53 29.49
N THR A 170 -10.34 -31.28 29.95
CA THR A 170 -11.13 -30.21 29.32
C THR A 170 -10.59 -29.90 27.93
N PHE A 171 -9.27 -29.76 27.82
CA PHE A 171 -8.60 -29.57 26.54
C PHE A 171 -8.91 -30.70 25.55
N LYS A 172 -8.73 -31.95 25.99
CA LYS A 172 -8.93 -33.13 25.16
C LYS A 172 -10.39 -33.28 24.75
N LYS A 173 -11.33 -33.01 25.66
CA LYS A 173 -12.77 -33.00 25.37
C LYS A 173 -13.12 -31.97 24.30
N LEU A 174 -12.63 -30.73 24.40
CA LEU A 174 -12.92 -29.70 23.41
C LEU A 174 -12.25 -30.02 22.06
N TYR A 175 -11.05 -30.58 22.08
CA TYR A 175 -10.38 -31.09 20.89
C TYR A 175 -11.19 -32.20 20.20
N ASP A 176 -11.61 -33.22 20.94
CA ASP A 176 -12.39 -34.34 20.39
C ASP A 176 -13.80 -33.93 19.92
N GLN A 177 -14.37 -32.87 20.49
CA GLN A 177 -15.63 -32.31 20.04
C GLN A 177 -15.51 -31.58 18.70
N ASN A 178 -14.35 -31.02 18.38
CA ASN A 178 -14.13 -30.23 17.17
C ASN A 178 -13.40 -31.01 16.07
N LYS A 179 -12.67 -32.08 16.40
CA LYS A 179 -12.00 -32.90 15.40
C LYS A 179 -12.98 -33.54 14.41
N GLY A 180 -12.53 -33.71 13.17
CA GLY A 180 -13.22 -34.46 12.13
C GLY A 180 -13.17 -35.98 12.37
N SER A 181 -14.09 -36.73 11.76
CA SER A 181 -14.08 -38.20 11.81
C SER A 181 -12.95 -38.81 10.99
N GLU A 182 -12.56 -38.15 9.90
CA GLU A 182 -11.53 -38.59 8.95
C GLU A 182 -10.15 -37.96 9.20
N THR A 183 -9.99 -37.15 10.25
CA THR A 183 -8.71 -36.49 10.57
C THR A 183 -7.65 -37.53 10.95
N ILE A 184 -6.42 -37.36 10.46
CA ILE A 184 -5.22 -38.07 10.91
C ILE A 184 -5.15 -38.01 12.45
N PRO A 185 -5.05 -39.18 13.12
CA PRO A 185 -5.04 -39.25 14.56
C PRO A 185 -3.78 -38.60 15.15
N PHE A 186 -3.96 -37.90 16.27
CA PHE A 186 -2.86 -37.36 17.07
C PHE A 186 -2.79 -38.08 18.42
N ASP A 187 -1.62 -38.61 18.75
CA ASP A 187 -1.36 -39.28 20.02
C ASP A 187 -0.95 -38.28 21.10
N TRP A 188 -1.91 -37.96 21.98
CA TRP A 188 -1.69 -37.16 23.19
C TRP A 188 -0.93 -37.89 24.31
N ASN A 189 -0.57 -39.16 24.12
CA ASN A 189 0.30 -39.91 25.02
C ASN A 189 1.74 -40.03 24.50
N SER A 190 2.07 -39.36 23.38
CA SER A 190 3.42 -39.34 22.85
C SER A 190 4.41 -38.74 23.85
N GLU A 191 5.69 -39.05 23.67
CA GLU A 191 6.76 -38.48 24.49
C GLU A 191 6.73 -36.96 24.44
N TRP A 192 6.58 -36.37 23.25
CA TRP A 192 6.47 -34.92 23.06
C TRP A 192 5.30 -34.33 23.86
N ALA A 193 4.10 -34.90 23.75
CA ALA A 193 2.93 -34.39 24.46
C ALA A 193 3.15 -34.51 25.98
N SER A 194 3.75 -35.61 26.44
CA SER A 194 3.99 -35.86 27.86
C SER A 194 4.91 -34.83 28.54
N LEU A 195 5.75 -34.11 27.77
CA LEU A 195 6.58 -33.02 28.30
C LEU A 195 5.77 -31.78 28.68
N TYR A 196 4.62 -31.56 28.03
CA TYR A 196 3.75 -30.41 28.31
C TYR A 196 2.61 -30.75 29.27
N ILE A 197 2.02 -31.93 29.13
CA ILE A 197 0.81 -32.34 29.89
C ILE A 197 1.09 -33.45 30.90
N GLY A 198 2.33 -33.91 31.06
CA GLY A 198 2.70 -35.01 31.96
C GLY A 198 2.39 -36.38 31.35
N ARG A 199 2.73 -37.52 31.99
CA ARG A 199 2.35 -38.86 31.48
C ARG A 199 0.91 -39.18 31.90
N LYS A 200 0.31 -40.26 31.37
CA LYS A 200 -1.07 -40.68 31.70
C LYS A 200 -1.37 -40.74 33.21
N LYS A 201 -0.38 -41.09 34.04
CA LYS A 201 -0.49 -41.16 35.52
C LYS A 201 -0.07 -39.87 36.24
N THR A 202 0.59 -38.95 35.55
CA THR A 202 1.18 -37.72 36.12
C THR A 202 0.72 -36.49 35.34
N ARG A 203 -0.53 -36.48 34.87
CA ARG A 203 -1.08 -35.34 34.12
C ARG A 203 -1.13 -34.11 35.04
N HIS A 204 -0.85 -32.95 34.48
CA HIS A 204 -0.86 -31.68 35.19
C HIS A 204 -1.47 -30.58 34.31
N ASP A 205 -1.89 -29.50 34.97
CA ASP A 205 -2.55 -28.38 34.31
C ASP A 205 -1.53 -27.46 33.64
N MET A 206 -1.89 -26.93 32.47
CA MET A 206 -1.03 -26.02 31.72
C MET A 206 -1.37 -24.57 32.04
N THR A 207 -0.37 -23.81 32.46
CA THR A 207 -0.45 -22.34 32.55
C THR A 207 -0.46 -21.71 31.15
N TYR A 208 -0.85 -20.44 31.04
CA TYR A 208 -0.85 -19.71 29.77
C TYR A 208 0.49 -19.80 29.00
N PRO A 209 1.67 -19.54 29.60
CA PRO A 209 2.95 -19.64 28.88
C PRO A 209 3.25 -21.06 28.39
N GLN A 210 2.92 -22.08 29.18
CA GLN A 210 3.12 -23.49 28.80
C GLN A 210 2.22 -23.89 27.63
N PHE A 211 0.94 -23.48 27.67
CA PHE A 211 -0.01 -23.73 26.60
C PHE A 211 0.40 -23.04 25.29
N ALA A 212 0.78 -21.76 25.36
CA ALA A 212 1.24 -21.01 24.18
C ALA A 212 2.46 -21.67 23.52
N GLN A 213 3.43 -22.11 24.33
CA GLN A 213 4.61 -22.79 23.83
C GLN A 213 4.30 -24.18 23.25
N MET A 214 3.39 -24.93 23.89
CA MET A 214 2.90 -26.20 23.35
C MET A 214 2.23 -26.00 21.99
N LEU A 215 1.32 -25.03 21.88
CA LEU A 215 0.57 -24.77 20.64
C LEU A 215 1.50 -24.42 19.47
N ARG A 216 2.55 -23.63 19.73
CA ARG A 216 3.59 -23.31 18.73
C ARG A 216 4.34 -24.55 18.24
N GLY A 217 4.59 -25.54 19.10
CA GLY A 217 5.26 -26.79 18.74
C GLY A 217 4.34 -27.86 18.13
N LEU A 218 3.03 -27.78 18.42
CA LEU A 218 2.05 -28.80 18.10
C LEU A 218 1.98 -29.11 16.61
N GLN A 219 1.99 -28.09 15.74
CA GLN A 219 1.89 -28.28 14.29
C GLN A 219 3.03 -29.18 13.75
N GLY A 220 4.25 -29.03 14.29
CA GLY A 220 5.39 -29.88 13.91
C GLY A 220 5.29 -31.31 14.41
N GLU A 221 4.79 -31.49 15.62
CA GLU A 221 4.55 -32.84 16.14
C GLU A 221 3.41 -33.54 15.38
N ARG A 222 2.35 -32.81 15.00
CA ARG A 222 1.27 -33.35 14.15
C ARG A 222 1.81 -33.89 12.84
N ILE A 223 2.62 -33.10 12.14
CA ILE A 223 3.25 -33.52 10.88
C ILE A 223 4.18 -34.72 11.09
N ARG A 224 4.95 -34.75 12.18
CA ARG A 224 5.86 -35.87 12.51
C ARG A 224 5.09 -37.16 12.77
N GLN A 225 4.03 -37.12 13.59
CA GLN A 225 3.20 -38.30 13.87
C GLN A 225 2.46 -38.76 12.61
N ALA A 226 1.95 -37.83 11.81
CA ALA A 226 1.32 -38.15 10.52
C ALA A 226 2.31 -38.84 9.57
N PHE A 227 3.55 -38.35 9.48
CA PHE A 227 4.59 -38.99 8.67
C PHE A 227 4.83 -40.44 9.11
N HIS A 228 5.03 -40.67 10.42
CA HIS A 228 5.20 -42.03 10.96
C HIS A 228 4.00 -42.95 10.71
N LEU A 229 2.78 -42.41 10.60
CA LEU A 229 1.60 -43.20 10.30
C LEU A 229 1.59 -43.70 8.85
N PHE A 230 2.11 -42.90 7.91
CA PHE A 230 2.14 -43.25 6.48
C PHE A 230 3.43 -43.98 6.07
N ASP A 231 4.53 -43.82 6.81
CA ASP A 231 5.78 -44.58 6.69
C ASP A 231 5.61 -46.01 7.24
N LYS A 232 4.95 -46.87 6.46
CA LYS A 232 4.57 -48.23 6.88
C LYS A 232 5.76 -49.18 7.03
N ASP A 233 6.81 -48.98 6.23
CA ASP A 233 8.03 -49.78 6.18
C ASP A 233 9.15 -49.22 7.06
N GLY A 234 9.02 -48.00 7.58
CA GLY A 234 10.02 -47.36 8.44
C GLY A 234 11.28 -46.98 7.67
N ASP A 235 11.18 -46.82 6.35
CA ASP A 235 12.30 -46.50 5.47
C ASP A 235 12.59 -44.98 5.43
N GLY A 236 11.72 -44.18 6.04
CA GLY A 236 11.83 -42.72 6.08
C GLY A 236 11.27 -42.01 4.84
N TYR A 237 10.43 -42.69 4.06
CA TYR A 237 9.79 -42.17 2.86
C TYR A 237 8.27 -42.43 2.83
N ILE A 238 7.53 -41.51 2.20
CA ILE A 238 6.08 -41.62 1.98
C ILE A 238 5.72 -41.37 0.52
N SER A 239 4.50 -41.75 0.12
CA SER A 239 3.99 -41.45 -1.22
C SER A 239 3.68 -39.96 -1.39
N PRO A 240 3.69 -39.45 -2.65
CA PRO A 240 3.23 -38.09 -2.96
C PRO A 240 1.82 -37.80 -2.44
N GLU A 241 0.92 -38.78 -2.55
CA GLU A 241 -0.47 -38.68 -2.12
C GLU A 241 -0.59 -38.59 -0.60
N ASP A 242 0.20 -39.39 0.13
CA ASP A 242 0.25 -39.32 1.59
C ASP A 242 0.78 -37.96 2.07
N PHE A 243 1.83 -37.43 1.42
CA PHE A 243 2.33 -36.09 1.71
C PHE A 243 1.26 -35.02 1.46
N GLN A 244 0.58 -35.07 0.31
CA GLN A 244 -0.50 -34.14 0.01
C GLN A 244 -1.60 -34.20 1.07
N ARG A 245 -1.98 -35.40 1.51
CA ARG A 245 -2.95 -35.60 2.60
C ARG A 245 -2.49 -34.97 3.91
N ILE A 246 -1.23 -35.19 4.32
CA ILE A 246 -0.67 -34.58 5.54
C ILE A 246 -0.81 -33.05 5.46
N ILE A 247 -0.35 -32.43 4.37
CA ILE A 247 -0.36 -30.98 4.22
C ILE A 247 -1.78 -30.41 4.18
N LEU A 248 -2.71 -31.07 3.49
CA LEU A 248 -4.11 -30.65 3.42
C LEU A 248 -4.81 -30.69 4.79
N GLU A 249 -4.46 -31.65 5.65
CA GLU A 249 -5.09 -31.79 6.97
C GLU A 249 -4.40 -30.96 8.07
N THR A 250 -3.13 -30.60 7.91
CA THR A 250 -2.37 -29.85 8.93
C THR A 250 -2.18 -28.37 8.63
N SER A 251 -2.20 -27.97 7.36
CA SER A 251 -1.70 -26.65 6.95
C SER A 251 -2.48 -25.97 5.81
N LYS A 252 -3.58 -26.55 5.32
CA LYS A 252 -4.36 -26.02 4.18
C LYS A 252 -4.75 -24.55 4.31
N HIS A 253 -5.16 -24.13 5.50
CA HIS A 253 -5.60 -22.76 5.81
C HIS A 253 -4.48 -21.70 5.75
N LYS A 254 -3.21 -22.13 5.62
CA LYS A 254 -2.03 -21.25 5.54
C LYS A 254 -1.43 -21.15 4.14
N LEU A 255 -1.86 -21.98 3.19
CA LEU A 255 -1.25 -22.11 1.87
C LEU A 255 -2.11 -21.47 0.79
N SER A 256 -1.54 -21.11 -0.37
CA SER A 256 -2.27 -20.66 -1.55
C SER A 256 -2.95 -21.81 -2.30
N ASP A 257 -3.97 -21.55 -3.13
CA ASP A 257 -4.57 -22.62 -3.96
C ASP A 257 -3.57 -23.17 -4.96
N TYR A 258 -2.83 -22.27 -5.59
CA TYR A 258 -1.77 -22.62 -6.51
C TYR A 258 -0.76 -23.60 -5.88
N LEU A 259 -0.33 -23.37 -4.65
CA LEU A 259 0.60 -24.29 -3.99
C LEU A 259 -0.06 -25.65 -3.72
N LEU A 260 -1.32 -25.67 -3.28
CA LEU A 260 -2.07 -26.89 -3.01
C LEU A 260 -2.28 -27.73 -4.28
N ASP A 261 -2.60 -27.11 -5.41
CA ASP A 261 -2.81 -27.77 -6.70
C ASP A 261 -1.52 -28.42 -7.22
N HIS A 262 -0.37 -27.83 -6.89
CA HIS A 262 0.93 -28.27 -7.38
C HIS A 262 1.73 -29.12 -6.37
N LEU A 263 1.21 -29.41 -5.17
CA LEU A 263 1.89 -30.24 -4.16
C LEU A 263 2.49 -31.55 -4.71
N PRO A 264 1.82 -32.30 -5.61
CA PRO A 264 2.37 -33.54 -6.17
C PRO A 264 3.66 -33.35 -6.98
N THR A 265 3.91 -32.14 -7.50
CA THR A 265 5.12 -31.83 -8.28
C THR A 265 6.39 -31.81 -7.43
N LEU A 266 6.28 -31.80 -6.10
CA LEU A 266 7.43 -31.81 -5.19
C LEU A 266 8.35 -33.03 -5.40
N CYS A 267 7.78 -34.15 -5.84
CA CYS A 267 8.53 -35.36 -6.17
C CYS A 267 9.54 -35.16 -7.29
N ASN A 268 9.36 -34.14 -8.13
CA ASN A 268 10.28 -33.85 -9.23
C ASN A 268 11.63 -33.28 -8.75
N ILE A 269 11.71 -32.80 -7.51
CA ILE A 269 12.96 -32.29 -6.91
C ILE A 269 13.73 -33.42 -6.20
N SER A 270 13.03 -34.45 -5.73
CA SER A 270 13.67 -35.57 -5.02
C SER A 270 14.28 -36.55 -6.02
N THR A 271 15.41 -37.17 -5.68
CA THR A 271 16.09 -38.18 -6.52
C THR A 271 15.34 -39.52 -6.63
N GLY A 272 14.03 -39.54 -6.35
CA GLY A 272 13.16 -40.71 -6.40
C GLY A 272 11.68 -40.33 -6.43
N SER A 273 10.81 -41.32 -6.70
CA SER A 273 9.35 -41.12 -6.77
C SER A 273 8.67 -41.00 -5.41
N LYS A 274 9.40 -41.23 -4.30
CA LYS A 274 8.92 -41.09 -2.92
C LYS A 274 9.40 -39.78 -2.28
N ILE A 275 8.69 -39.29 -1.26
CA ILE A 275 9.02 -38.08 -0.50
C ILE A 275 9.67 -38.46 0.82
N SER A 276 10.89 -37.99 1.09
CA SER A 276 11.58 -38.24 2.35
C SER A 276 11.06 -37.36 3.50
N TYR A 277 11.29 -37.79 4.74
CA TYR A 277 11.00 -36.96 5.93
C TYR A 277 11.68 -35.59 5.87
N ALA A 278 12.88 -35.52 5.28
CA ALA A 278 13.64 -34.28 5.14
C ALA A 278 12.88 -33.26 4.27
N ASN A 279 12.28 -33.70 3.14
CA ASN A 279 11.45 -32.85 2.29
C ASN A 279 10.24 -32.30 3.03
N VAL A 280 9.55 -33.15 3.80
CA VAL A 280 8.38 -32.74 4.60
C VAL A 280 8.78 -31.69 5.65
N ARG A 281 9.94 -31.87 6.30
CA ARG A 281 10.48 -30.90 7.27
C ARG A 281 10.87 -29.56 6.62
N ALA A 282 11.53 -29.58 5.47
CA ALA A 282 11.87 -28.36 4.75
C ALA A 282 10.60 -27.62 4.31
N PHE A 283 9.60 -28.32 3.76
CA PHE A 283 8.32 -27.73 3.41
C PHE A 283 7.63 -27.08 4.63
N GLN A 284 7.62 -27.77 5.77
CA GLN A 284 7.09 -27.20 7.01
C GLN A 284 7.83 -25.92 7.44
N ASN A 285 9.16 -25.91 7.37
CA ASN A 285 9.95 -24.75 7.73
C ASN A 285 9.64 -23.55 6.83
N ILE A 286 9.42 -23.76 5.52
CA ILE A 286 8.99 -22.71 4.58
C ILE A 286 7.66 -22.08 5.03
N ILE A 287 6.67 -22.90 5.38
CA ILE A 287 5.36 -22.39 5.87
C ILE A 287 5.54 -21.58 7.15
N ARG A 288 6.42 -22.01 8.05
CA ARG A 288 6.65 -21.34 9.34
C ARG A 288 7.36 -20.00 9.17
N GLU A 289 8.30 -19.93 8.24
CA GLU A 289 9.15 -18.77 7.98
C GLU A 289 8.62 -17.92 6.79
N MET A 290 7.34 -18.05 6.42
CA MET A 290 6.75 -17.39 5.24
C MET A 290 6.93 -15.86 5.26
N ASP A 291 6.78 -15.24 6.42
CA ASP A 291 6.90 -13.78 6.59
C ASP A 291 8.35 -13.30 6.37
N ILE A 292 9.33 -14.01 6.92
CA ILE A 292 10.75 -13.65 6.72
C ILE A 292 11.19 -13.98 5.29
N ILE A 293 10.63 -15.04 4.67
CA ILE A 293 10.81 -15.35 3.25
C ILE A 293 10.29 -14.18 2.39
N ASP A 294 9.10 -13.64 2.67
CA ASP A 294 8.54 -12.49 1.94
C ASP A 294 9.46 -11.25 2.09
N VAL A 295 9.95 -10.97 3.30
CA VAL A 295 10.91 -9.87 3.53
C VAL A 295 12.20 -10.07 2.74
N ILE A 296 12.77 -11.27 2.76
CA ILE A 296 14.01 -11.59 2.01
C ILE A 296 13.77 -11.47 0.51
N ILE A 297 12.66 -12.00 -0.02
CA ILE A 297 12.32 -11.91 -1.45
C ILE A 297 12.14 -10.45 -1.85
N ARG A 298 11.42 -9.64 -1.06
CA ARG A 298 11.24 -8.21 -1.34
C ARG A 298 12.55 -7.45 -1.35
N GLU A 299 13.43 -7.67 -0.37
CA GLU A 299 14.72 -7.00 -0.34
C GLU A 299 15.67 -7.50 -1.44
N ALA A 300 15.66 -8.80 -1.76
CA ALA A 300 16.46 -9.38 -2.83
C ALA A 300 15.98 -8.88 -4.21
N THR A 301 14.67 -8.86 -4.46
CA THR A 301 14.08 -8.36 -5.71
C THR A 301 14.27 -6.86 -5.86
N LYS A 302 14.21 -6.09 -4.76
CA LYS A 302 14.51 -4.64 -4.76
C LYS A 302 15.97 -4.33 -5.10
N LYS A 303 16.92 -5.22 -4.73
CA LYS A 303 18.33 -5.10 -5.09
C LYS A 303 18.63 -5.58 -6.51
N SER A 304 17.73 -6.38 -7.09
CA SER A 304 17.88 -6.89 -8.44
C SER A 304 17.39 -5.87 -9.48
N ALA A 305 18.18 -5.64 -10.53
CA ALA A 305 17.89 -4.64 -11.55
C ALA A 305 16.64 -4.95 -12.38
N ASP A 306 16.36 -6.25 -12.63
CA ASP A 306 15.20 -6.73 -13.38
C ASP A 306 13.99 -7.08 -12.48
N GLY A 307 14.10 -6.85 -11.17
CA GLY A 307 13.09 -7.25 -10.19
C GLY A 307 12.91 -8.76 -10.06
N LYS A 308 13.85 -9.56 -10.60
CA LYS A 308 13.85 -11.02 -10.51
C LYS A 308 15.08 -11.52 -9.79
N ILE A 309 14.96 -12.64 -9.09
CA ILE A 309 16.05 -13.23 -8.32
C ILE A 309 16.28 -14.69 -8.68
N THR A 310 17.52 -15.11 -8.56
CA THR A 310 17.98 -16.49 -8.60
C THR A 310 18.03 -17.06 -7.19
N ARG A 311 18.14 -18.39 -7.09
CA ARG A 311 18.33 -19.11 -5.82
C ARG A 311 19.54 -18.59 -5.03
N ALA A 312 20.65 -18.35 -5.72
CA ALA A 312 21.89 -17.87 -5.09
C ALA A 312 21.71 -16.46 -4.52
N GLU A 313 21.05 -15.56 -5.25
CA GLU A 313 20.74 -14.20 -4.77
C GLU A 313 19.82 -14.23 -3.55
N PHE A 314 18.82 -15.12 -3.53
CA PHE A 314 17.96 -15.34 -2.36
C PHE A 314 18.76 -15.81 -1.14
N LEU A 315 19.60 -16.85 -1.27
CA LEU A 315 20.39 -17.38 -0.16
C LEU A 315 21.42 -16.37 0.36
N ASN A 316 22.04 -15.60 -0.54
CA ASN A 316 22.98 -14.53 -0.18
C ASN A 316 22.28 -13.39 0.58
N GLU A 317 21.06 -13.02 0.16
CA GLU A 317 20.30 -12.00 0.87
C GLU A 317 19.78 -12.52 2.21
N ALA A 318 19.33 -13.77 2.27
CA ALA A 318 18.96 -14.43 3.52
C ALA A 318 20.11 -14.41 4.53
N ALA A 319 21.34 -14.76 4.10
CA ALA A 319 22.53 -14.71 4.94
C ALA A 319 22.91 -13.28 5.38
N ARG A 320 22.49 -12.25 4.65
CA ARG A 320 22.75 -10.85 4.96
C ARG A 320 21.74 -10.28 5.97
N ILE A 321 20.47 -10.67 5.84
CA ILE A 321 19.37 -10.22 6.71
C ILE A 321 19.36 -10.98 8.04
N THR A 322 19.68 -12.27 8.01
CA THR A 322 19.60 -13.15 9.18
C THR A 322 20.95 -13.28 9.87
N ARG A 323 20.96 -13.30 11.21
CA ARG A 323 22.21 -13.42 12.01
C ARG A 323 22.83 -14.82 11.96
N PHE A 324 22.00 -15.82 11.64
CA PHE A 324 22.38 -17.23 11.52
C PHE A 324 21.82 -17.74 10.19
N SER A 325 22.46 -18.73 9.57
CA SER A 325 21.90 -19.36 8.38
C SER A 325 20.56 -20.03 8.72
N GLN A 326 19.47 -19.33 8.42
CA GLN A 326 18.11 -19.78 8.75
C GLN A 326 17.54 -20.75 7.72
N PHE A 327 18.09 -20.77 6.51
CA PHE A 327 17.53 -21.53 5.40
C PHE A 327 18.51 -22.60 4.89
N THR A 328 18.01 -23.82 4.78
CA THR A 328 18.74 -24.90 4.13
C THR A 328 18.69 -24.76 2.60
N PRO A 329 19.68 -25.31 1.87
CA PRO A 329 19.62 -25.34 0.41
C PRO A 329 18.34 -26.00 -0.12
N MET A 330 17.86 -27.05 0.55
CA MET A 330 16.64 -27.78 0.20
C MET A 330 15.37 -26.93 0.36
N GLU A 331 15.29 -26.08 1.39
CA GLU A 331 14.17 -25.14 1.55
C GLU A 331 14.12 -24.13 0.40
N ALA A 332 15.28 -23.61 -0.02
CA ALA A 332 15.37 -22.74 -1.18
C ALA A 332 15.00 -23.46 -2.49
N ASP A 333 15.40 -24.73 -2.66
CA ASP A 333 15.04 -25.53 -3.85
C ASP A 333 13.53 -25.73 -3.95
N ILE A 334 12.88 -26.09 -2.85
CA ILE A 334 11.43 -26.28 -2.79
C ILE A 334 10.70 -24.97 -3.12
N LEU A 335 11.14 -23.85 -2.53
CA LEU A 335 10.55 -22.53 -2.79
C LEU A 335 10.66 -22.13 -4.28
N PHE A 336 11.85 -22.26 -4.86
CA PHE A 336 12.11 -21.88 -6.26
C PHE A 336 11.46 -22.85 -7.25
N HIS A 337 11.30 -24.12 -6.90
CA HIS A 337 10.55 -25.08 -7.70
C HIS A 337 9.10 -24.65 -7.86
N PHE A 338 8.37 -24.41 -6.76
CA PHE A 338 6.96 -24.02 -6.82
C PHE A 338 6.75 -22.67 -7.51
N ALA A 339 7.61 -21.69 -7.22
CA ALA A 339 7.54 -20.37 -7.85
C ALA A 339 7.94 -20.40 -9.33
N GLY A 340 8.75 -21.37 -9.76
CA GLY A 340 9.30 -21.48 -11.12
C GLY A 340 8.53 -22.36 -12.09
N LEU A 341 7.46 -23.08 -11.67
CA LEU A 341 6.73 -24.02 -12.54
C LEU A 341 6.23 -23.39 -13.85
N GLU A 342 5.85 -22.11 -13.83
CA GLU A 342 5.34 -21.38 -15.00
C GLU A 342 6.40 -20.48 -15.67
N ALA A 343 7.62 -20.41 -15.11
CA ALA A 343 8.66 -19.47 -15.52
C ALA A 343 10.00 -20.21 -15.79
N PRO A 344 10.27 -20.61 -17.04
CA PRO A 344 11.45 -21.42 -17.39
C PRO A 344 12.78 -20.66 -17.31
N SER A 345 12.77 -19.36 -16.98
CA SER A 345 13.96 -18.50 -17.00
C SER A 345 14.93 -18.71 -15.84
N GLY A 346 14.57 -19.49 -14.81
CA GLY A 346 15.40 -19.70 -13.59
C GLY A 346 15.57 -18.46 -12.69
N ARG A 347 15.21 -17.26 -13.19
CA ARG A 347 15.04 -16.00 -12.44
C ARG A 347 13.55 -15.73 -12.22
N LEU A 348 13.15 -15.49 -10.98
CA LEU A 348 11.75 -15.39 -10.57
C LEU A 348 11.44 -14.00 -10.00
N SER A 349 10.30 -13.45 -10.37
CA SER A 349 9.82 -12.13 -9.90
C SER A 349 9.03 -12.25 -8.61
N LEU A 350 8.79 -11.13 -7.93
CA LEU A 350 7.93 -11.07 -6.75
C LEU A 350 6.53 -11.67 -7.01
N LYS A 351 5.99 -11.49 -8.23
CA LYS A 351 4.69 -12.06 -8.61
C LYS A 351 4.72 -13.60 -8.67
N ASP A 352 5.85 -14.19 -9.07
CA ASP A 352 6.00 -15.64 -9.16
C ASP A 352 6.03 -16.26 -7.75
N PHE A 353 6.71 -15.61 -6.81
CA PHE A 353 6.70 -16.01 -5.40
C PHE A 353 5.36 -15.73 -4.72
N ALA A 354 4.66 -14.64 -5.07
CA ALA A 354 3.35 -14.30 -4.49
C ALA A 354 2.34 -15.44 -4.64
N LYS A 355 2.35 -16.17 -5.77
CA LYS A 355 1.49 -17.34 -5.99
C LYS A 355 1.71 -18.46 -4.97
N VAL A 356 2.90 -18.54 -4.38
CA VAL A 356 3.30 -19.58 -3.41
C VAL A 356 3.07 -19.10 -1.97
N ILE A 357 3.48 -17.86 -1.68
CA ILE A 357 3.52 -17.32 -0.31
C ILE A 357 2.22 -16.62 0.12
N ASP A 358 1.39 -16.17 -0.82
CA ASP A 358 0.15 -15.48 -0.50
C ASP A 358 -1.00 -16.48 -0.36
N ALA A 359 -1.42 -16.73 0.88
CA ALA A 359 -2.55 -17.63 1.17
C ALA A 359 -3.89 -17.17 0.56
N SER A 360 -4.01 -15.90 0.17
CA SER A 360 -5.19 -15.35 -0.51
C SER A 360 -5.20 -15.58 -2.03
N TRP A 361 -4.10 -16.10 -2.59
CA TRP A 361 -4.01 -16.33 -4.03
C TRP A 361 -4.90 -17.48 -4.50
N GLN A 362 -5.83 -17.16 -5.42
CA GLN A 362 -6.76 -18.09 -6.05
C GLN A 362 -6.29 -18.48 -7.46
N THR A 363 -6.37 -19.77 -7.80
CA THR A 363 -6.22 -20.24 -9.18
C THR A 363 -7.56 -20.00 -9.89
N ALA A 364 -7.59 -19.20 -10.96
CA ALA A 364 -8.83 -18.96 -11.71
C ALA A 364 -9.39 -20.30 -12.23
N ASP A 365 -10.53 -20.72 -11.69
CA ASP A 365 -11.07 -22.07 -11.85
C ASP A 365 -11.26 -22.43 -13.33
N ARG A 366 -10.55 -23.48 -13.74
CA ARG A 366 -10.67 -24.11 -15.07
C ARG A 366 -11.46 -25.40 -14.90
N GLY A 367 -12.78 -25.27 -15.00
CA GLY A 367 -13.60 -26.29 -15.65
C GLY A 367 -14.77 -26.83 -14.83
N LEU A 368 -15.95 -26.20 -14.99
CA LEU A 368 -17.15 -26.88 -15.48
C LEU A 368 -18.34 -25.95 -15.86
N ASP A 369 -18.13 -24.68 -16.21
CA ASP A 369 -19.22 -23.76 -16.61
C ASP A 369 -19.09 -23.21 -18.05
N SER A 370 -18.41 -23.96 -18.92
CA SER A 370 -18.02 -23.52 -20.28
C SER A 370 -19.18 -23.40 -21.29
N LEU A 371 -20.44 -23.44 -20.86
CA LEU A 371 -21.58 -23.27 -21.76
C LEU A 371 -22.57 -22.16 -21.35
N SER A 372 -22.44 -21.58 -20.15
CA SER A 372 -23.26 -20.42 -19.72
C SER A 372 -22.45 -19.14 -19.47
N GLY A 373 -21.12 -19.24 -19.27
CA GLY A 373 -20.27 -18.12 -18.87
C GLY A 373 -19.88 -17.11 -19.97
N GLY A 374 -20.23 -17.37 -21.24
CA GLY A 374 -19.83 -16.51 -22.35
C GLY A 374 -20.41 -15.08 -22.29
N ILE A 375 -21.57 -14.90 -21.66
CA ILE A 375 -22.25 -13.60 -21.56
C ILE A 375 -21.92 -12.92 -20.22
N ALA A 376 -21.88 -13.67 -19.12
CA ALA A 376 -21.56 -13.12 -17.79
C ALA A 376 -20.10 -12.66 -17.65
N LYS A 377 -19.14 -13.35 -18.30
CA LYS A 377 -17.72 -12.99 -18.24
C LYS A 377 -17.38 -11.70 -18.99
N VAL A 378 -18.14 -11.40 -20.05
CA VAL A 378 -18.06 -10.11 -20.76
C VAL A 378 -18.65 -9.01 -19.87
N GLU A 379 -19.75 -9.29 -19.19
CA GLU A 379 -20.40 -8.32 -18.29
C GLU A 379 -19.56 -8.01 -17.04
N GLU A 380 -18.89 -9.00 -16.45
CA GLU A 380 -18.06 -8.83 -15.25
C GLU A 380 -16.70 -8.18 -15.55
N THR A 381 -16.07 -8.54 -16.68
CA THR A 381 -14.85 -7.87 -17.15
C THR A 381 -15.16 -6.44 -17.62
N ALA A 382 -16.31 -6.23 -18.28
CA ALA A 382 -16.79 -4.89 -18.61
C ALA A 382 -17.13 -4.10 -17.34
N LYS A 383 -17.74 -4.69 -16.32
CA LYS A 383 -18.01 -4.03 -15.04
C LYS A 383 -16.72 -3.67 -14.30
N SER A 384 -15.74 -4.56 -14.23
CA SER A 384 -14.43 -4.28 -13.61
C SER A 384 -13.69 -3.18 -14.38
N PHE A 385 -13.62 -3.26 -15.71
CA PHE A 385 -13.02 -2.21 -16.53
C PHE A 385 -13.79 -0.89 -16.44
N LEU A 386 -15.12 -0.92 -16.50
CA LEU A 386 -15.98 0.26 -16.32
C LEU A 386 -15.83 0.84 -14.92
N THR A 387 -15.63 0.02 -13.88
CA THR A 387 -15.43 0.49 -12.51
C THR A 387 -14.07 1.18 -12.38
N SER A 388 -12.98 0.61 -12.91
CA SER A 388 -11.66 1.26 -12.91
C SER A 388 -11.62 2.52 -13.79
N VAL A 389 -12.32 2.51 -14.93
CA VAL A 389 -12.47 3.70 -15.80
C VAL A 389 -13.33 4.75 -15.12
N LEU A 390 -14.40 4.37 -14.43
CA LEU A 390 -15.27 5.28 -13.69
C LEU A 390 -14.55 5.89 -12.49
N GLU A 391 -13.73 5.11 -11.78
CA GLU A 391 -12.89 5.58 -10.68
C GLU A 391 -11.83 6.56 -11.19
N SER A 392 -11.13 6.22 -12.27
CA SER A 392 -10.18 7.12 -12.94
C SER A 392 -10.86 8.40 -13.44
N ALA A 393 -12.05 8.29 -14.03
CA ALA A 393 -12.83 9.43 -14.51
C ALA A 393 -13.35 10.30 -13.35
N HIS A 394 -13.70 9.69 -12.22
CA HIS A 394 -14.12 10.40 -11.01
C HIS A 394 -12.97 11.19 -10.40
N HIS A 395 -11.80 10.57 -10.20
CA HIS A 395 -10.60 11.27 -9.73
C HIS A 395 -10.16 12.38 -10.69
N PHE A 396 -10.20 12.11 -11.99
CA PHE A 396 -9.94 13.12 -13.01
C PHE A 396 -10.96 14.27 -12.95
N GLY A 397 -12.24 13.97 -12.74
CA GLY A 397 -13.32 14.94 -12.58
C GLY A 397 -13.14 15.83 -11.35
N LEU A 398 -12.90 15.24 -10.18
CA LEU A 398 -12.63 15.98 -8.94
C LEU A 398 -11.37 16.84 -9.07
N GLY A 399 -10.29 16.29 -9.64
CA GLY A 399 -9.06 17.04 -9.90
C GLY A 399 -9.26 18.21 -10.87
N SER A 400 -10.10 18.02 -11.89
CA SER A 400 -10.46 19.06 -12.86
C SER A 400 -11.26 20.20 -12.23
N ILE A 401 -12.26 19.89 -11.40
CA ILE A 401 -13.07 20.89 -10.69
C ILE A 401 -12.21 21.65 -9.67
N ALA A 402 -11.38 20.94 -8.91
CA ALA A 402 -10.44 21.54 -7.99
C ALA A 402 -9.46 22.48 -8.70
N GLY A 403 -8.92 22.05 -9.85
CA GLY A 403 -8.03 22.86 -10.68
C GLY A 403 -8.71 24.11 -11.25
N ALA A 404 -9.98 24.00 -11.66
CA ALA A 404 -10.79 25.13 -12.10
C ALA A 404 -11.04 26.12 -10.96
N PHE A 405 -11.35 25.64 -9.75
CA PHE A 405 -11.51 26.49 -8.57
C PHE A 405 -10.22 27.24 -8.22
N GLY A 406 -9.08 26.53 -8.21
CA GLY A 406 -7.78 27.17 -7.97
C GLY A 406 -7.47 28.25 -9.01
N ALA A 407 -7.73 27.97 -10.30
CA ALA A 407 -7.56 28.93 -11.38
C ALA A 407 -8.48 30.16 -11.24
N PHE A 408 -9.72 29.97 -10.77
CA PHE A 408 -10.68 31.04 -10.49
C PHE A 408 -10.20 31.95 -9.35
N MET A 409 -9.70 31.38 -8.25
CA MET A 409 -9.21 32.16 -7.09
C MET A 409 -8.05 33.09 -7.43
N VAL A 410 -7.11 32.64 -8.27
CA VAL A 410 -5.95 33.46 -8.68
C VAL A 410 -6.19 34.31 -9.93
N TYR A 411 -7.38 34.22 -10.53
CA TYR A 411 -7.69 34.89 -11.79
C TYR A 411 -7.46 36.42 -11.77
N PRO A 412 -7.76 37.15 -10.67
CA PRO A 412 -7.46 38.59 -10.60
C PRO A 412 -5.96 38.92 -10.81
N ILE A 413 -5.06 38.07 -10.32
CA ILE A 413 -3.61 38.22 -10.51
C ILE A 413 -3.24 38.03 -11.98
N ASP A 414 -3.89 37.07 -12.64
CA ASP A 414 -3.71 36.80 -14.07
C ASP A 414 -4.17 37.97 -14.94
N LEU A 415 -5.32 38.58 -14.64
CA LEU A 415 -5.78 39.77 -15.35
C LEU A 415 -4.77 40.93 -15.23
N VAL A 416 -4.35 41.24 -14.00
CA VAL A 416 -3.40 42.32 -13.72
C VAL A 416 -2.08 42.08 -14.45
N LYS A 417 -1.59 40.83 -14.43
CA LYS A 417 -0.41 40.42 -15.19
C LYS A 417 -0.59 40.69 -16.69
N THR A 418 -1.67 40.23 -17.31
CA THR A 418 -1.91 40.41 -18.75
C THR A 418 -1.93 41.89 -19.15
N ARG A 419 -2.59 42.74 -18.35
CA ARG A 419 -2.64 44.20 -18.60
C ARG A 419 -1.28 44.87 -18.45
N MET A 420 -0.54 44.52 -17.41
CA MET A 420 0.84 45.00 -17.20
C MET A 420 1.78 44.60 -18.34
N GLN A 421 1.61 43.40 -18.91
CA GLN A 421 2.39 42.92 -20.06
C GLN A 421 1.99 43.60 -21.38
N ASN A 422 0.69 43.88 -21.54
CA ASN A 422 0.16 44.57 -22.71
C ASN A 422 0.43 46.09 -22.70
N GLN A 423 0.77 46.70 -21.56
CA GLN A 423 1.06 48.13 -21.50
C GLN A 423 2.24 48.51 -22.40
N ARG A 424 1.91 49.20 -23.50
CA ARG A 424 2.84 49.80 -24.47
C ARG A 424 3.12 51.25 -24.07
N SER A 425 4.37 51.69 -24.18
CA SER A 425 4.72 53.10 -23.97
C SER A 425 4.55 53.85 -25.30
N VAL A 426 3.52 54.68 -25.45
CA VAL A 426 3.30 55.46 -26.70
C VAL A 426 4.14 56.74 -26.71
N ARG A 427 4.50 57.28 -25.53
CA ARG A 427 5.42 58.42 -25.35
C ARG A 427 6.40 58.14 -24.19
N PRO A 428 7.66 58.59 -24.26
CA PRO A 428 8.59 58.48 -23.14
C PRO A 428 8.02 59.24 -21.91
N GLY A 429 7.63 58.52 -20.86
CA GLY A 429 7.15 59.09 -19.59
C GLY A 429 5.67 58.82 -19.25
N GLU A 430 4.82 58.45 -20.22
CA GLU A 430 3.38 58.23 -19.97
C GLU A 430 3.08 56.74 -19.72
N ARG A 431 3.04 56.33 -18.44
CA ARG A 431 2.73 54.95 -18.04
C ARG A 431 1.28 54.85 -17.56
N LEU A 432 0.47 54.00 -18.21
CA LEU A 432 -0.92 53.77 -17.79
C LEU A 432 -1.02 53.20 -16.37
N TYR A 433 -0.13 52.26 -16.04
CA TYR A 433 0.03 51.67 -14.70
C TYR A 433 1.47 51.85 -14.21
N ASN A 434 1.61 52.24 -12.95
CA ASN A 434 2.91 52.40 -12.28
C ASN A 434 3.44 51.07 -11.76
N ASN A 435 2.54 50.21 -11.25
CA ASN A 435 2.84 48.88 -10.74
C ASN A 435 1.57 48.00 -10.78
N SER A 436 1.70 46.71 -10.44
CA SER A 436 0.58 45.76 -10.44
C SER A 436 -0.57 46.17 -9.50
N ILE A 437 -0.26 46.82 -8.36
CA ILE A 437 -1.26 47.27 -7.38
C ILE A 437 -2.06 48.45 -7.93
N ASP A 438 -1.41 49.40 -8.60
CA ASP A 438 -2.03 50.52 -9.29
C ASP A 438 -2.91 50.03 -10.44
N CYS A 439 -2.46 49.01 -11.18
CA CYS A 439 -3.28 48.33 -12.18
C CYS A 439 -4.55 47.74 -11.57
N ALA A 440 -4.43 46.94 -10.51
CA ALA A 440 -5.58 46.34 -9.81
C ALA A 440 -6.56 47.40 -9.29
N ARG A 441 -6.05 48.46 -8.64
CA ARG A 441 -6.86 49.56 -8.09
C ARG A 441 -7.61 50.30 -9.19
N LYS A 442 -6.96 50.57 -10.33
CA LYS A 442 -7.58 51.19 -11.50
C LYS A 442 -8.62 50.29 -12.16
N VAL A 443 -8.40 48.98 -12.23
CA VAL A 443 -9.42 48.04 -12.74
C VAL A 443 -10.66 48.06 -11.85
N ILE A 444 -10.50 47.91 -10.54
CA ILE A 444 -11.63 47.92 -9.59
C ILE A 444 -12.39 49.24 -9.66
N ARG A 445 -11.68 50.37 -9.71
CA ARG A 445 -12.31 51.70 -9.81
C ARG A 445 -13.08 51.91 -11.12
N ASN A 446 -12.60 51.34 -12.23
CA ASN A 446 -13.11 51.66 -13.57
C ASN A 446 -14.09 50.63 -14.13
N GLU A 447 -13.97 49.36 -13.73
CA GLU A 447 -14.70 48.22 -14.28
C GLU A 447 -15.44 47.42 -13.20
N GLY A 448 -15.23 47.77 -11.92
CA GLY A 448 -15.75 47.04 -10.78
C GLY A 448 -15.00 45.72 -10.52
N ILE A 449 -15.42 45.02 -9.46
CA ILE A 449 -14.83 43.74 -9.06
C ILE A 449 -15.04 42.68 -10.14
N ALA A 450 -16.19 42.69 -10.82
CA ALA A 450 -16.46 41.78 -11.94
C ALA A 450 -15.48 41.95 -13.12
N GLY A 451 -14.92 43.15 -13.30
CA GLY A 451 -13.87 43.42 -14.30
C GLY A 451 -12.62 42.56 -14.10
N LEU A 452 -12.28 42.22 -12.85
CA LEU A 452 -11.16 41.34 -12.50
C LEU A 452 -11.29 39.92 -13.08
N TYR A 453 -12.51 39.49 -13.43
CA TYR A 453 -12.83 38.15 -13.93
C TYR A 453 -13.16 38.12 -15.43
N SER A 454 -12.90 39.21 -16.16
CA SER A 454 -13.14 39.25 -17.61
C SER A 454 -12.28 38.25 -18.36
N GLY A 455 -12.91 37.21 -18.95
CA GLY A 455 -12.23 36.14 -19.68
C GLY A 455 -11.95 34.88 -18.86
N VAL A 456 -12.56 34.72 -17.67
CA VAL A 456 -12.34 33.55 -16.82
C VAL A 456 -12.89 32.25 -17.42
N ILE A 457 -14.01 32.32 -18.14
CA ILE A 457 -14.69 31.13 -18.69
C ILE A 457 -13.78 30.34 -19.66
N PRO A 458 -13.14 30.94 -20.70
CA PRO A 458 -12.20 30.22 -21.54
C PRO A 458 -11.02 29.60 -20.78
N GLN A 459 -10.58 30.25 -19.69
CA GLN A 459 -9.51 29.72 -18.84
C GLN A 459 -9.97 28.46 -18.12
N LEU A 460 -11.16 28.44 -17.53
CA LEU A 460 -11.68 27.30 -16.78
C LEU A 460 -11.91 26.08 -17.68
N ILE A 461 -12.47 26.29 -18.87
CA ILE A 461 -12.68 25.22 -19.87
C ILE A 461 -11.34 24.59 -20.27
N GLY A 462 -10.27 25.38 -20.34
CA GLY A 462 -8.96 24.92 -20.76
C GLY A 462 -8.17 24.14 -19.71
N VAL A 463 -8.49 24.25 -18.41
CA VAL A 463 -7.65 23.70 -17.33
C VAL A 463 -7.46 22.19 -17.44
N ALA A 464 -8.55 21.43 -17.58
CA ALA A 464 -8.49 19.97 -17.56
C ALA A 464 -7.79 19.39 -18.81
N PRO A 465 -8.16 19.79 -20.05
CA PRO A 465 -7.47 19.32 -21.25
C PRO A 465 -5.99 19.71 -21.27
N GLU A 466 -5.67 20.93 -20.82
CA GLU A 466 -4.29 21.41 -20.70
C GLU A 466 -3.44 20.46 -19.85
N LYS A 467 -3.92 20.10 -18.65
CA LYS A 467 -3.16 19.25 -17.72
C LYS A 467 -3.08 17.80 -18.20
N ALA A 468 -4.18 17.26 -18.73
CA ALA A 468 -4.22 15.89 -19.25
C ALA A 468 -3.17 15.67 -20.32
N ILE A 469 -3.17 16.51 -21.37
CA ILE A 469 -2.23 16.40 -22.49
C ILE A 469 -0.78 16.52 -22.01
N LYS A 470 -0.52 17.48 -21.13
CA LYS A 470 0.83 17.77 -20.66
C LYS A 470 1.43 16.62 -19.86
N LEU A 471 0.66 16.00 -18.96
CA LEU A 471 1.12 14.86 -18.17
C LEU A 471 1.28 13.61 -19.06
N THR A 472 0.26 13.27 -19.86
CA THR A 472 0.32 12.10 -20.74
C THR A 472 1.50 12.13 -21.69
N VAL A 473 1.76 13.26 -22.37
CA VAL A 473 2.89 13.36 -23.29
C VAL A 473 4.23 13.31 -22.55
N ASN A 474 4.32 13.92 -21.36
CA ASN A 474 5.54 13.86 -20.56
C ASN A 474 5.86 12.43 -20.14
N ASP A 475 4.86 11.70 -19.65
CA ASP A 475 4.98 10.33 -19.18
C ASP A 475 5.32 9.36 -20.33
N LEU A 476 4.70 9.53 -21.50
CA LEU A 476 5.02 8.71 -22.69
C LEU A 476 6.48 8.87 -23.12
N VAL A 477 6.97 10.11 -23.21
CA VAL A 477 8.35 10.37 -23.65
C VAL A 477 9.36 9.96 -22.58
N ARG A 478 9.06 10.20 -21.30
CA ARG A 478 9.87 9.71 -20.18
C ARG A 478 9.92 8.18 -20.16
N GLY A 479 8.79 7.50 -20.28
CA GLY A 479 8.69 6.05 -20.31
C GLY A 479 9.47 5.40 -21.46
N TYR A 480 9.49 6.04 -22.64
CA TYR A 480 10.33 5.60 -23.74
C TYR A 480 11.83 5.81 -23.48
N ALA A 481 12.19 6.89 -22.80
CA ALA A 481 13.58 7.30 -22.56
C ALA A 481 14.20 6.76 -21.26
N THR A 482 13.43 6.07 -20.43
CA THR A 482 13.91 5.41 -19.21
C THR A 482 14.83 4.24 -19.59
N ASP A 483 16.07 4.32 -19.14
CA ASP A 483 17.03 3.24 -19.30
C ASP A 483 16.60 2.03 -18.47
N LYS A 484 16.47 0.87 -19.13
CA LYS A 484 15.92 -0.35 -18.53
C LYS A 484 16.85 -0.98 -17.49
N GLU A 485 18.14 -0.64 -17.48
CA GLU A 485 19.12 -1.19 -16.52
C GLU A 485 19.35 -0.28 -15.32
N THR A 486 19.25 1.05 -15.50
CA THR A 486 19.53 2.02 -14.43
C THR A 486 18.29 2.70 -13.86
N GLY A 487 17.14 2.62 -14.54
CA GLY A 487 15.90 3.30 -14.15
C GLY A 487 15.98 4.83 -14.17
N LYS A 488 17.09 5.40 -14.66
CA LYS A 488 17.35 6.84 -14.70
C LYS A 488 17.10 7.39 -16.10
N ILE A 489 16.52 8.58 -16.17
CA ILE A 489 16.36 9.32 -17.42
C ILE A 489 17.49 10.34 -17.50
N LYS A 490 18.23 10.36 -18.61
CA LYS A 490 19.27 11.37 -18.82
C LYS A 490 18.62 12.75 -18.96
N LEU A 491 19.22 13.78 -18.37
CA LEU A 491 18.69 15.15 -18.38
C LEU A 491 18.23 15.66 -19.77
N PRO A 492 18.92 15.39 -20.91
CA PRO A 492 18.43 15.78 -22.22
C PRO A 492 17.07 15.18 -22.59
N TRP A 493 16.82 13.93 -22.19
CA TRP A 493 15.55 13.26 -22.41
C TRP A 493 14.44 13.79 -21.50
N GLU A 494 14.77 14.19 -20.27
CA GLU A 494 13.80 14.87 -19.41
C GLU A 494 13.38 16.22 -19.96
N ILE A 495 14.35 16.99 -20.45
CA ILE A 495 14.13 18.27 -21.12
C ILE A 495 13.28 18.06 -22.38
N LEU A 496 13.58 17.04 -23.19
CA LEU A 496 12.82 16.72 -24.39
C LEU A 496 11.39 16.27 -24.07
N ALA A 497 11.19 15.48 -23.02
CA ALA A 497 9.87 15.10 -22.53
C ALA A 497 9.06 16.30 -22.06
N GLY A 498 9.70 17.26 -21.38
CA GLY A 498 9.05 18.51 -21.00
C GLY A 498 8.71 19.38 -22.21
N ALA A 499 9.65 19.51 -23.14
CA ALA A 499 9.51 20.30 -24.36
C ALA A 499 8.38 19.78 -25.28
N SER A 500 8.33 18.46 -25.51
CA SER A 500 7.29 17.81 -26.31
C SER A 500 5.91 17.95 -25.67
N ALA A 501 5.78 17.76 -24.35
CA ALA A 501 4.55 18.00 -23.62
C ALA A 501 4.04 19.45 -23.78
N GLY A 502 4.95 20.43 -23.65
CA GLY A 502 4.63 21.83 -23.87
C GLY A 502 4.22 22.13 -25.32
N GLY A 503 4.86 21.50 -26.30
CA GLY A 503 4.54 21.66 -27.72
C GLY A 503 3.16 21.11 -28.10
N CYS A 504 2.87 19.88 -27.66
CA CYS A 504 1.59 19.21 -27.91
C CYS A 504 0.41 19.96 -27.26
N GLN A 505 0.60 20.50 -26.06
CA GLN A 505 -0.42 21.28 -25.35
C GLN A 505 -0.88 22.51 -26.16
N VAL A 506 0.04 23.22 -26.82
CA VAL A 506 -0.26 24.48 -27.53
C VAL A 506 -1.29 24.30 -28.64
N VAL A 507 -1.35 23.12 -29.27
CA VAL A 507 -2.34 22.81 -30.32
C VAL A 507 -3.77 23.00 -29.82
N PHE A 508 -4.01 22.68 -28.55
CA PHE A 508 -5.33 22.74 -27.92
C PHE A 508 -5.57 24.02 -27.12
N THR A 509 -4.53 24.54 -26.45
CA THR A 509 -4.70 25.72 -25.58
C THR A 509 -4.72 27.03 -26.36
N ASN A 510 -4.07 27.10 -27.52
CA ASN A 510 -3.91 28.38 -28.23
C ASN A 510 -5.26 29.04 -28.63
N PRO A 511 -6.28 28.33 -29.15
CA PRO A 511 -7.61 28.91 -29.39
C PRO A 511 -8.30 29.46 -28.13
N LEU A 512 -8.10 28.82 -26.98
CA LEU A 512 -8.67 29.27 -25.71
C LEU A 512 -7.93 30.51 -25.18
N GLU A 513 -6.61 30.53 -25.32
CA GLU A 513 -5.76 31.62 -24.86
C GLU A 513 -5.97 32.92 -25.63
N ILE A 514 -6.11 32.87 -26.96
CA ILE A 514 -6.36 34.07 -27.75
C ILE A 514 -7.71 34.71 -27.40
N VAL A 515 -8.74 33.90 -27.15
CA VAL A 515 -10.07 34.36 -26.72
C VAL A 515 -9.97 34.98 -25.31
N LYS A 516 -9.29 34.31 -24.38
CA LYS A 516 -9.03 34.80 -23.03
C LYS A 516 -8.33 36.17 -23.05
N ILE A 517 -7.20 36.29 -23.76
CA ILE A 517 -6.40 37.52 -23.81
C ILE A 517 -7.21 38.69 -24.39
N ARG A 518 -7.99 38.45 -25.45
CA ARG A 518 -8.85 39.49 -26.04
C ARG A 518 -9.93 39.98 -25.08
N LEU A 519 -10.56 39.07 -24.33
CA LEU A 519 -11.56 39.43 -23.31
C LEU A 519 -10.94 40.17 -22.11
N GLN A 520 -9.72 39.79 -21.71
CA GLN A 520 -8.99 40.42 -20.60
C GLN A 520 -8.60 41.89 -20.91
N VAL A 521 -8.28 42.18 -22.18
CA VAL A 521 -7.84 43.50 -22.66
C VAL A 521 -9.02 44.38 -23.11
N GLN A 522 -10.19 43.80 -23.37
CA GLN A 522 -11.38 44.53 -23.81
C GLN A 522 -11.89 45.59 -22.82
N GLY A 523 -11.70 45.38 -21.52
CA GLY A 523 -12.05 46.37 -20.48
C GLY A 523 -11.31 47.69 -20.63
N GLU A 524 -10.06 47.65 -21.13
CA GLU A 524 -9.27 48.86 -21.45
C GLU A 524 -9.78 49.58 -22.71
N LEU A 525 -10.27 48.81 -23.70
CA LEU A 525 -10.75 49.32 -24.98
C LEU A 525 -12.10 50.02 -24.87
N ALA A 526 -12.99 49.55 -24.00
CA ALA A 526 -14.35 50.08 -23.84
C ALA A 526 -14.40 51.53 -23.33
N LYS A 527 -13.33 52.04 -22.70
CA LYS A 527 -13.21 53.47 -22.30
C LYS A 527 -12.39 54.32 -23.27
N SER A 528 -11.54 53.71 -24.11
CA SER A 528 -10.70 54.45 -25.06
C SER A 528 -11.50 54.93 -26.29
N VAL A 529 -12.65 54.30 -26.57
CA VAL A 529 -13.55 54.62 -27.68
C VAL A 529 -15.00 54.48 -27.20
N GLU A 530 -15.69 55.60 -26.99
CA GLU A 530 -17.13 55.62 -26.65
C GLU A 530 -17.95 54.84 -27.68
N GLY A 531 -18.85 53.96 -27.21
CA GLY A 531 -19.77 53.19 -28.06
C GLY A 531 -19.26 51.80 -28.51
N THR A 532 -18.11 51.31 -28.05
CA THR A 532 -17.63 49.97 -28.42
C THR A 532 -18.45 48.88 -27.71
N PRO A 533 -19.20 48.00 -28.42
CA PRO A 533 -20.01 46.97 -27.78
C PRO A 533 -19.14 45.93 -27.08
N LYS A 534 -19.60 45.40 -25.94
CA LYS A 534 -18.95 44.28 -25.26
C LYS A 534 -18.93 43.06 -26.20
N ARG A 535 -17.77 42.71 -26.75
CA ARG A 535 -17.57 41.54 -27.60
C ARG A 535 -17.69 40.28 -26.74
N SER A 536 -18.49 39.32 -27.20
CA SER A 536 -18.62 37.98 -26.62
C SER A 536 -17.51 37.06 -27.11
N ALA A 537 -17.16 36.03 -26.35
CA ALA A 537 -16.25 34.96 -26.77
C ALA A 537 -16.66 34.36 -28.13
N MET A 538 -17.97 34.13 -28.32
CA MET A 538 -18.51 33.58 -29.57
C MET A 538 -18.33 34.54 -30.76
N TRP A 539 -18.43 35.85 -30.52
CA TRP A 539 -18.15 36.86 -31.54
C TRP A 539 -16.67 36.86 -31.93
N ILE A 540 -15.76 36.74 -30.96
CA ILE A 540 -14.32 36.68 -31.20
C ILE A 540 -13.96 35.46 -32.05
N VAL A 541 -14.52 34.29 -31.72
CA VAL A 541 -14.32 33.04 -32.47
C VAL A 541 -14.80 33.17 -33.91
N ARG A 542 -16.02 33.69 -34.11
CA ARG A 542 -16.58 33.89 -35.46
C ARG A 542 -15.80 34.91 -36.29
N ASN A 543 -15.34 35.99 -35.67
CA ASN A 543 -14.62 37.07 -36.35
C ASN A 543 -13.16 36.70 -36.69
N LEU A 544 -12.52 35.84 -35.89
CA LEU A 544 -11.16 35.37 -36.17
C LEU A 544 -11.12 34.23 -37.18
N GLY A 545 -12.15 33.36 -37.16
CA GLY A 545 -12.14 32.09 -37.90
C GLY A 545 -11.06 31.12 -37.40
N LEU A 546 -11.02 29.92 -37.97
CA LEU A 546 -10.09 28.85 -37.52
C LEU A 546 -8.62 29.27 -37.65
N VAL A 547 -8.23 29.89 -38.77
CA VAL A 547 -6.84 30.34 -38.99
C VAL A 547 -6.47 31.49 -38.04
N GLY A 548 -7.40 32.42 -37.77
CA GLY A 548 -7.16 33.52 -36.85
C GLY A 548 -7.03 33.09 -35.39
N LEU A 549 -7.68 31.98 -34.99
CA LEU A 549 -7.51 31.40 -33.66
C LEU A 549 -6.09 30.87 -33.44
N TYR A 550 -5.40 30.41 -34.49
CA TYR A 550 -3.99 29.99 -34.43
C TYR A 550 -2.98 31.13 -34.57
N LYS A 551 -3.44 32.38 -34.67
CA LYS A 551 -2.57 33.55 -34.73
C LYS A 551 -1.80 33.70 -33.41
N GLY A 552 -0.47 33.69 -33.51
CA GLY A 552 0.41 33.76 -32.35
C GLY A 552 0.78 32.40 -31.75
N ALA A 553 0.39 31.28 -32.36
CA ALA A 553 0.77 29.93 -31.92
C ALA A 553 2.30 29.75 -31.80
N SER A 554 3.08 30.36 -32.69
CA SER A 554 4.54 30.36 -32.59
C SER A 554 5.07 31.09 -31.35
N ALA A 555 4.37 32.11 -30.86
CA ALA A 555 4.70 32.78 -29.60
C ALA A 555 4.26 31.97 -28.38
N CYS A 556 3.18 31.19 -28.49
CA CYS A 556 2.79 30.20 -27.49
C CYS A 556 3.83 29.08 -27.36
N LEU A 557 4.26 28.50 -28.49
CA LEU A 557 5.33 27.50 -28.51
C LEU A 557 6.62 28.03 -27.87
N LEU A 558 7.03 29.26 -28.23
CA LEU A 558 8.22 29.90 -27.65
C LEU A 558 8.14 30.08 -26.13
N ARG A 559 6.94 30.13 -25.55
CA ARG A 559 6.75 30.22 -24.10
C ARG A 559 6.62 28.84 -23.45
N ASP A 560 5.76 27.98 -23.99
CA ASP A 560 5.30 26.75 -23.33
C ASP A 560 6.29 25.61 -23.44
N VAL A 561 7.05 25.56 -24.54
CA VAL A 561 8.14 24.58 -24.72
C VAL A 561 9.25 24.84 -23.70
N PRO A 562 9.86 26.05 -23.60
CA PRO A 562 10.89 26.30 -22.59
C PRO A 562 10.35 26.22 -21.16
N PHE A 563 9.10 26.65 -20.93
CA PHE A 563 8.51 26.57 -19.59
C PHE A 563 8.45 25.12 -19.11
N SER A 564 7.97 24.22 -19.96
CA SER A 564 7.80 22.81 -19.62
C SER A 564 9.13 22.04 -19.58
N ALA A 565 10.06 22.41 -20.46
CA ALA A 565 11.44 21.91 -20.47
C ALA A 565 12.22 22.23 -19.19
N ILE A 566 11.91 23.36 -18.53
CA ILE A 566 12.49 23.71 -17.23
C ILE A 566 11.68 23.08 -16.09
N TYR A 567 10.35 23.22 -16.13
CA TYR A 567 9.46 22.82 -15.04
C TYR A 567 9.55 21.33 -14.71
N PHE A 568 9.48 20.44 -15.70
CA PHE A 568 9.39 19.00 -15.45
C PHE A 568 10.68 18.40 -14.87
N PRO A 569 11.89 18.69 -15.42
CA PRO A 569 13.13 18.25 -14.80
C PRO A 569 13.32 18.83 -13.40
N THR A 570 13.10 20.14 -13.22
CA THR A 570 13.23 20.77 -11.90
C THR A 570 12.25 20.16 -10.89
N TYR A 571 11.02 19.85 -11.30
CA TYR A 571 10.04 19.20 -10.44
C TYR A 571 10.46 17.76 -10.08
N ALA A 572 10.90 16.95 -11.06
CA ALA A 572 11.35 15.58 -10.83
C ALA A 572 12.55 15.52 -9.87
N HIS A 573 13.55 16.37 -10.11
CA HIS A 573 14.74 16.47 -9.25
C HIS A 573 14.44 17.03 -7.87
N LEU A 574 13.53 18.01 -7.71
CA LEU A 574 13.13 18.46 -6.38
C LEU A 574 12.45 17.35 -5.57
N LYS A 575 11.59 16.55 -6.22
CA LYS A 575 10.95 15.42 -5.55
C LYS A 575 11.95 14.35 -5.12
N SER A 576 12.84 13.93 -6.03
CA SER A 576 13.87 12.91 -5.78
C SER A 576 14.96 13.41 -4.81
N ASP A 577 15.62 14.52 -5.15
CA ASP A 577 16.91 14.89 -4.55
C ASP A 577 16.74 15.74 -3.27
N PHE A 578 15.67 16.53 -3.18
CA PHE A 578 15.42 17.41 -2.01
C PHE A 578 14.44 16.80 -1.01
N PHE A 579 13.38 16.17 -1.49
CA PHE A 579 12.35 15.59 -0.63
C PHE A 579 12.42 14.05 -0.50
N GLY A 580 13.35 13.38 -1.19
CA GLY A 580 13.64 11.96 -0.99
C GLY A 580 12.59 11.00 -1.56
N GLU A 581 11.87 11.38 -2.62
CA GLU A 581 10.94 10.47 -3.31
C GLU A 581 11.68 9.19 -3.73
N SER A 582 11.20 8.05 -3.25
CA SER A 582 11.73 6.74 -3.61
C SER A 582 10.59 5.75 -3.76
N PRO A 583 10.81 4.58 -4.39
CA PRO A 583 9.77 3.55 -4.50
C PRO A 583 9.19 3.11 -3.14
N THR A 584 9.90 3.36 -2.04
CA THR A 584 9.49 3.10 -0.65
C THR A 584 8.93 4.32 0.09
N HIS A 585 9.14 5.54 -0.40
CA HIS A 585 8.73 6.79 0.24
C HIS A 585 7.97 7.67 -0.76
N LYS A 586 6.64 7.65 -0.68
CA LYS A 586 5.78 8.58 -1.42
C LYS A 586 5.71 9.90 -0.64
N LEU A 587 5.87 11.01 -1.36
CA LEU A 587 5.76 12.35 -0.77
C LEU A 587 4.35 12.65 -0.28
N GLY A 588 4.28 13.36 0.84
CA GLY A 588 3.04 13.99 1.28
C GLY A 588 2.62 15.11 0.33
N VAL A 589 1.32 15.41 0.32
CA VAL A 589 0.73 16.47 -0.51
C VAL A 589 1.46 17.81 -0.35
N LEU A 590 1.74 18.22 0.88
CA LEU A 590 2.43 19.49 1.16
C LEU A 590 3.84 19.55 0.52
N GLN A 591 4.55 18.42 0.50
CA GLN A 591 5.88 18.34 -0.12
C GLN A 591 5.79 18.37 -1.64
N LEU A 592 4.83 17.64 -2.25
CA LEU A 592 4.55 17.70 -3.69
C LEU A 592 4.19 19.12 -4.15
N LEU A 593 3.39 19.83 -3.36
CA LEU A 593 3.02 21.22 -3.64
C LEU A 593 4.21 22.16 -3.51
N THR A 594 5.02 21.98 -2.48
CA THR A 594 6.21 22.81 -2.27
C THR A 594 7.23 22.60 -3.40
N ALA A 595 7.46 21.35 -3.80
CA ALA A 595 8.27 21.00 -4.97
C ALA A 595 7.71 21.65 -6.25
N GLY A 596 6.39 21.59 -6.46
CA GLY A 596 5.73 22.17 -7.64
C GLY A 596 5.82 23.70 -7.68
N ALA A 597 5.66 24.36 -6.53
CA ALA A 597 5.79 25.80 -6.39
C ALA A 597 7.23 26.26 -6.69
N ILE A 598 8.23 25.61 -6.07
CA ILE A 598 9.64 25.93 -6.27
C ILE A 598 10.07 25.67 -7.71
N ALA A 599 9.67 24.53 -8.31
CA ALA A 599 9.95 24.23 -9.72
C ALA A 599 9.32 25.24 -10.69
N GLY A 600 8.14 25.77 -10.33
CA GLY A 600 7.42 26.76 -11.13
C GLY A 600 8.08 28.14 -11.18
N MET A 601 8.83 28.55 -10.15
CA MET A 601 9.45 29.88 -10.05
C MET A 601 10.48 30.17 -11.17
N PRO A 602 11.54 29.35 -11.38
CA PRO A 602 12.51 29.60 -12.43
C PRO A 602 11.90 29.43 -13.81
N ALA A 603 11.04 28.42 -14.01
CA ALA A 603 10.33 28.21 -15.26
C ALA A 603 9.47 29.42 -15.64
N ALA A 604 8.73 29.99 -14.68
CA ALA A 604 7.90 31.17 -14.91
C ALA A 604 8.73 32.42 -15.18
N TYR A 605 9.79 32.66 -14.40
CA TYR A 605 10.59 33.88 -14.52
C TYR A 605 11.37 33.91 -15.84
N LEU A 606 12.12 32.84 -16.15
CA LEU A 606 12.98 32.76 -17.34
C LEU A 606 12.19 32.82 -18.64
N THR A 607 10.94 32.36 -18.65
CA THR A 607 10.08 32.43 -19.84
C THR A 607 9.21 33.68 -19.90
N THR A 608 9.39 34.65 -19.00
CA THR A 608 8.62 35.92 -19.00
C THR A 608 8.84 36.74 -20.27
N PRO A 609 10.06 36.87 -20.83
CA PRO A 609 10.27 37.56 -22.11
C PRO A 609 9.40 37.01 -23.25
N CYS A 610 9.30 35.68 -23.33
CA CYS A 610 8.50 34.99 -24.36
C CYS A 610 7.01 35.25 -24.15
N ASP A 611 6.56 35.28 -22.90
CA ASP A 611 5.17 35.57 -22.52
C ASP A 611 4.79 37.03 -22.83
N VAL A 612 5.69 38.00 -22.63
CA VAL A 612 5.45 39.41 -23.02
C VAL A 612 5.30 39.56 -24.54
N ILE A 613 6.18 38.94 -25.31
CA ILE A 613 6.09 38.95 -26.80
C ILE A 613 4.77 38.33 -27.25
N LYS A 614 4.41 37.18 -26.68
CA LYS A 614 3.13 36.51 -26.96
C LYS A 614 1.94 37.42 -26.68
N THR A 615 1.85 37.97 -25.47
CA THR A 615 0.74 38.83 -25.06
C THR A 615 0.58 40.02 -26.02
N ARG A 616 1.68 40.67 -26.40
CA ARG A 616 1.64 41.82 -27.32
C ARG A 616 1.28 41.45 -28.76
N LEU A 617 1.64 40.25 -29.21
CA LEU A 617 1.35 39.76 -30.56
C LEU A 617 -0.11 39.29 -30.71
N GLN A 618 -0.71 38.76 -29.64
CA GLN A 618 -2.08 38.24 -29.64
C GLN A 618 -3.14 39.33 -29.38
N VAL A 619 -2.74 40.45 -28.79
CA VAL A 619 -3.60 41.63 -28.62
C VAL A 619 -3.74 42.39 -29.93
N GLU A 620 -4.96 42.86 -30.20
CA GLU A 620 -5.27 43.72 -31.33
C GLU A 620 -4.62 45.11 -31.13
N ALA A 621 -3.80 45.56 -32.09
CA ALA A 621 -3.13 46.86 -31.99
C ALA A 621 -4.16 48.01 -32.07
N ARG A 622 -4.00 49.02 -31.21
CA ARG A 622 -4.87 50.21 -31.23
C ARG A 622 -4.53 51.13 -32.41
N LYS A 623 -5.44 52.05 -32.76
CA LYS A 623 -5.13 53.14 -33.72
C LYS A 623 -3.98 53.99 -33.14
N GLY A 624 -2.85 54.05 -33.84
CA GLY A 624 -1.64 54.76 -33.40
C GLY A 624 -0.58 53.91 -32.71
N GLU A 625 -0.82 52.62 -32.48
CA GLU A 625 0.19 51.70 -31.95
C GLU A 625 0.85 50.87 -33.05
N THR A 626 2.08 50.41 -32.80
CA THR A 626 2.81 49.53 -33.71
C THR A 626 2.08 48.18 -33.86
N LYS A 627 1.78 47.82 -35.11
CA LYS A 627 1.23 46.51 -35.47
C LYS A 627 2.38 45.53 -35.67
N TYR A 628 2.48 44.53 -34.81
CA TYR A 628 3.52 43.52 -34.93
C TYR A 628 3.17 42.48 -36.01
N THR A 629 4.10 42.28 -36.96
CA THR A 629 3.95 41.35 -38.08
C THR A 629 4.59 39.99 -37.81
N SER A 630 5.64 39.95 -36.99
CA SER A 630 6.37 38.73 -36.63
C SER A 630 6.92 38.79 -35.20
N LEU A 631 7.32 37.64 -34.66
CA LEU A 631 8.01 37.54 -33.36
C LEU A 631 9.28 38.39 -33.31
N ARG A 632 10.10 38.32 -34.36
CA ARG A 632 11.37 39.07 -34.45
C ARG A 632 11.12 40.57 -34.50
N HIS A 633 10.11 40.99 -35.27
CA HIS A 633 9.69 42.39 -35.33
C HIS A 633 9.21 42.87 -33.96
N CYS A 634 8.37 42.09 -33.28
CA CYS A 634 7.90 42.42 -31.92
C CYS A 634 9.06 42.55 -30.92
N ALA A 635 9.98 41.58 -30.88
CA ALA A 635 11.13 41.62 -29.99
C ALA A 635 12.06 42.81 -30.29
N SER A 636 12.35 43.09 -31.56
CA SER A 636 13.19 44.23 -31.95
C SER A 636 12.55 45.56 -31.58
N SER A 637 11.24 45.73 -31.83
CA SER A 637 10.50 46.94 -31.45
C SER A 637 10.48 47.14 -29.93
N ILE A 638 10.21 46.10 -29.13
CA ILE A 638 10.23 46.20 -27.65
C ILE A 638 11.61 46.67 -27.17
N MET A 639 12.68 46.09 -27.74
CA MET A 639 14.05 46.47 -27.36
C MET A 639 14.36 47.93 -27.71
N LYS A 640 13.96 48.38 -28.90
CA LYS A 640 14.23 49.75 -29.39
C LYS A 640 13.36 50.81 -28.70
N GLU A 641 12.10 50.51 -28.43
CA GLU A 641 11.11 51.49 -27.93
C GLU A 641 11.02 51.54 -26.40
N GLU A 642 11.23 50.41 -25.71
CA GLU A 642 11.01 50.30 -24.25
C GLU A 642 12.20 49.75 -23.46
N GLY A 643 13.20 49.20 -24.14
CA GLY A 643 14.41 48.63 -23.54
C GLY A 643 14.22 47.25 -22.88
N PHE A 644 15.33 46.69 -22.41
CA PHE A 644 15.39 45.30 -21.92
C PHE A 644 14.45 44.99 -20.74
N LYS A 645 14.23 45.95 -19.82
CA LYS A 645 13.35 45.77 -18.66
C LYS A 645 11.89 45.50 -19.04
N ALA A 646 11.46 45.89 -20.24
CA ALA A 646 10.10 45.67 -20.72
C ALA A 646 9.74 44.18 -20.89
N PHE A 647 10.72 43.33 -21.21
CA PHE A 647 10.53 41.88 -21.36
C PHE A 647 10.18 41.16 -20.05
N PHE A 648 10.42 41.78 -18.90
CA PHE A 648 10.12 41.20 -17.59
C PHE A 648 8.91 41.85 -16.90
N LYS A 649 8.17 42.71 -17.61
CA LYS A 649 6.91 43.29 -17.11
C LYS A 649 5.93 42.17 -16.74
N GLY A 650 5.35 42.24 -15.54
CA GLY A 650 4.46 41.22 -15.02
C GLY A 650 5.14 39.94 -14.52
N GLY A 651 6.47 39.84 -14.54
CA GLY A 651 7.22 38.67 -14.04
C GLY A 651 6.91 38.30 -12.59
N PRO A 652 7.00 39.23 -11.62
CA PRO A 652 6.65 38.96 -10.23
C PRO A 652 5.19 38.52 -10.04
N ALA A 653 4.25 39.14 -10.78
CA ALA A 653 2.84 38.74 -10.75
C ALA A 653 2.65 37.31 -11.29
N ARG A 654 3.45 36.90 -12.28
CA ARG A 654 3.44 35.53 -12.81
C ARG A 654 3.92 34.50 -11.78
N ILE A 655 4.96 34.82 -11.01
CA ILE A 655 5.45 33.95 -9.92
C ILE A 655 4.41 33.87 -8.79
N LEU A 656 3.92 35.04 -8.34
CA LEU A 656 2.94 35.16 -7.26
C LEU A 656 1.63 34.44 -7.58
N ARG A 657 1.28 34.29 -8.87
CA ARG A 657 0.10 33.54 -9.30
C ARG A 657 0.23 32.03 -9.04
N SER A 658 1.43 31.46 -9.18
CA SER A 658 1.62 30.01 -9.19
C SER A 658 1.37 29.38 -7.82
N SER A 659 1.99 29.89 -6.75
CA SER A 659 1.91 29.27 -5.41
C SER A 659 0.50 29.27 -4.80
N PRO A 660 -0.28 30.37 -4.82
CA PRO A 660 -1.63 30.39 -4.29
C PRO A 660 -2.60 29.52 -5.10
N GLN A 661 -2.41 29.42 -6.43
CA GLN A 661 -3.25 28.58 -7.28
C GLN A 661 -3.21 27.13 -6.84
N PHE A 662 -2.01 26.64 -6.52
CA PHE A 662 -1.80 25.29 -6.01
C PHE A 662 -2.45 25.08 -4.65
N GLY A 663 -2.30 26.04 -3.72
CA GLY A 663 -2.93 25.96 -2.39
C GLY A 663 -4.47 25.90 -2.46
N PHE A 664 -5.10 26.76 -3.26
CA PHE A 664 -6.56 26.74 -3.45
C PHE A 664 -7.05 25.49 -4.18
N THR A 665 -6.27 24.99 -5.14
CA THR A 665 -6.59 23.72 -5.84
C THR A 665 -6.60 22.58 -4.84
N LEU A 666 -5.61 22.49 -3.94
CA LEU A 666 -5.57 21.44 -2.94
C LEU A 666 -6.75 21.54 -1.98
N ALA A 667 -6.97 22.71 -1.39
CA ALA A 667 -8.06 22.90 -0.43
C ALA A 667 -9.41 22.52 -1.06
N ALA A 668 -9.63 22.87 -2.33
CA ALA A 668 -10.81 22.45 -3.06
C ALA A 668 -10.85 20.94 -3.30
N TYR A 669 -9.73 20.31 -3.64
CA TYR A 669 -9.65 18.87 -3.86
C TYR A 669 -9.97 18.08 -2.58
N GLU A 670 -9.39 18.46 -1.44
CA GLU A 670 -9.66 17.83 -0.14
C GLU A 670 -11.13 17.98 0.28
N VAL A 671 -11.71 19.17 0.07
CA VAL A 671 -13.13 19.42 0.35
C VAL A 671 -14.02 18.61 -0.60
N LEU A 672 -13.69 18.55 -1.89
CA LEU A 672 -14.45 17.80 -2.89
C LEU A 672 -14.38 16.29 -2.64
N GLN A 673 -13.23 15.76 -2.24
CA GLN A 673 -13.10 14.35 -1.83
C GLN A 673 -13.97 14.03 -0.61
N LYS A 674 -14.04 14.94 0.37
CA LYS A 674 -14.90 14.77 1.56
C LYS A 674 -16.40 14.90 1.26
N LEU A 675 -16.78 15.76 0.32
CA LEU A 675 -18.18 16.04 -0.02
C LEU A 675 -18.75 15.06 -1.05
N LEU A 676 -17.91 14.50 -1.92
CA LEU A 676 -18.27 13.52 -2.95
C LEU A 676 -17.45 12.23 -2.79
N PRO A 677 -17.55 11.52 -1.65
CA PRO A 677 -16.95 10.20 -1.50
C PRO A 677 -17.70 9.21 -2.42
N MET A 678 -16.95 8.40 -3.16
CA MET A 678 -17.57 7.34 -3.98
C MET A 678 -18.20 6.28 -3.06
N PRO A 679 -19.44 5.84 -3.33
CA PRO A 679 -20.04 4.74 -2.59
C PRO A 679 -19.24 3.45 -2.85
N GLY A 680 -18.53 2.97 -1.82
CA GLY A 680 -17.77 1.70 -1.87
C GLY A 680 -16.25 1.82 -1.79
N SER A 681 -15.68 3.03 -1.76
CA SER A 681 -14.24 3.21 -1.46
C SER A 681 -14.06 3.48 0.03
N GLU A 682 -13.60 2.48 0.80
CA GLU A 682 -13.02 2.74 2.13
C GLU A 682 -11.78 3.63 1.98
N ASP A 683 -11.50 4.45 3.00
CA ASP A 683 -10.48 5.51 3.03
C ASP A 683 -9.09 5.06 2.55
N HIS A 684 -8.87 5.10 1.24
CA HIS A 684 -7.54 5.23 0.65
C HIS A 684 -7.31 6.72 0.36
N SER A 685 -6.76 7.43 1.35
CA SER A 685 -6.06 8.68 1.09
C SER A 685 -4.77 8.37 0.31
N SER A 686 -4.92 8.03 -0.96
CA SER A 686 -3.81 7.86 -1.90
C SER A 686 -3.41 9.24 -2.41
N PRO A 687 -2.19 9.74 -2.11
CA PRO A 687 -1.68 10.93 -2.76
C PRO A 687 -1.51 10.61 -4.24
N ILE A 688 -1.83 11.60 -5.09
CA ILE A 688 -1.67 11.57 -6.54
C ILE A 688 -0.23 11.10 -6.87
N SER A 689 -0.08 9.82 -7.21
CA SER A 689 1.10 9.27 -7.86
C SER A 689 0.71 8.95 -9.31
N THR A 690 1.17 9.79 -10.24
CA THR A 690 1.29 9.40 -11.64
C THR A 690 2.28 8.23 -11.74
N GLY A 691 1.78 7.06 -12.17
CA GLY A 691 2.58 5.86 -12.43
C GLY A 691 2.28 4.73 -11.44
N GLU A 692 1.30 3.89 -11.78
CA GLU A 692 1.07 2.62 -11.11
C GLU A 692 1.97 1.54 -11.71
N THR A 693 2.98 1.11 -10.94
CA THR A 693 3.45 -0.27 -10.97
C THR A 693 2.72 -1.03 -9.87
N SER A 694 1.99 -2.05 -10.29
CA SER A 694 1.23 -2.99 -9.47
C SER A 694 2.02 -3.49 -8.26
N SER A 695 1.75 -2.93 -7.08
CA SER A 695 2.19 -3.49 -5.80
C SER A 695 1.16 -4.51 -5.34
N VAL A 696 1.62 -5.71 -4.99
CA VAL A 696 0.82 -6.70 -4.23
C VAL A 696 0.25 -6.01 -2.98
N PRO A 697 -1.05 -6.14 -2.66
CA PRO A 697 -1.65 -5.41 -1.55
C PRO A 697 -1.00 -5.84 -0.24
N SER A 698 -0.37 -4.89 0.47
CA SER A 698 -0.15 -5.07 1.90
C SER A 698 -1.52 -5.03 2.56
N THR A 699 -1.99 -6.17 3.11
CA THR A 699 -3.28 -6.29 3.80
C THR A 699 -3.48 -5.12 4.77
N THR A 700 -4.29 -4.13 4.38
CA THR A 700 -4.56 -2.92 5.17
C THR A 700 -5.82 -3.13 6.01
N ALA A 701 -6.00 -4.34 6.56
CA ALA A 701 -7.12 -4.66 7.43
C ALA A 701 -6.88 -4.00 8.80
N PRO A 702 -7.91 -3.44 9.47
CA PRO A 702 -7.76 -2.89 10.81
C PRO A 702 -7.21 -3.95 11.77
N LEU A 703 -6.28 -3.55 12.65
CA LEU A 703 -5.53 -4.45 13.54
C LEU A 703 -6.41 -5.47 14.30
N PRO A 704 -7.60 -5.13 14.84
CA PRO A 704 -8.46 -6.10 15.51
C PRO A 704 -8.88 -7.27 14.63
N TYR A 705 -9.25 -7.03 13.36
CA TYR A 705 -9.62 -8.08 12.40
C TYR A 705 -8.44 -9.02 12.13
N LEU A 706 -7.25 -8.46 11.95
CA LEU A 706 -6.03 -9.23 11.73
C LEU A 706 -5.70 -10.12 12.93
N ARG A 707 -5.91 -9.63 14.16
CA ARG A 707 -5.73 -10.41 15.40
C ARG A 707 -6.75 -11.52 15.53
N SER A 708 -8.04 -11.27 15.29
CA SER A 708 -9.08 -12.32 15.30
C SER A 708 -8.80 -13.41 14.27
N ARG A 709 -8.37 -13.02 13.06
CA ARG A 709 -7.97 -13.94 11.99
C ARG A 709 -6.77 -14.80 12.40
N ASN A 710 -5.71 -14.18 12.92
CA ASN A 710 -4.50 -14.90 13.31
C ASN A 710 -4.76 -15.84 14.50
N ALA A 711 -5.61 -15.44 15.45
CA ALA A 711 -6.08 -16.31 16.52
C ALA A 711 -6.81 -17.55 15.98
N LEU A 712 -7.71 -17.36 15.02
CA LEU A 712 -8.41 -18.47 14.37
C LEU A 712 -7.45 -19.40 13.61
N LYS A 713 -6.44 -18.85 12.92
CA LYS A 713 -5.39 -19.65 12.26
C LYS A 713 -4.62 -20.54 13.26
N LEU A 714 -4.29 -20.03 14.45
CA LEU A 714 -3.66 -20.82 15.51
C LEU A 714 -4.59 -21.92 16.04
N ILE A 715 -5.89 -21.65 16.14
CA ILE A 715 -6.86 -22.66 16.57
C ILE A 715 -7.01 -23.76 15.51
N LEU A 716 -7.01 -23.41 14.22
CA LEU A 716 -7.08 -24.37 13.11
C LEU A 716 -5.82 -25.24 12.99
N ASP A 717 -4.69 -24.84 13.59
CA ASP A 717 -3.50 -25.69 13.71
C ASP A 717 -3.73 -26.93 14.60
N LEU A 718 -4.79 -26.95 15.43
CA LEU A 718 -5.21 -28.14 16.17
C LEU A 718 -5.95 -29.12 15.26
N ASP A 719 -6.93 -28.63 14.49
CA ASP A 719 -7.70 -29.36 13.47
C ASP A 719 -8.48 -28.34 12.62
N ASP A 720 -8.56 -28.57 11.30
CA ASP A 720 -9.25 -27.68 10.34
C ASP A 720 -10.78 -27.60 10.57
N ASN A 721 -11.36 -28.52 11.36
CA ASN A 721 -12.79 -28.58 11.66
C ASN A 721 -13.20 -27.73 12.87
N PHE A 722 -12.27 -27.07 13.56
CA PHE A 722 -12.64 -26.12 14.62
C PHE A 722 -13.57 -25.02 14.07
N GLY A 723 -14.70 -24.81 14.74
CA GLY A 723 -15.71 -23.81 14.36
C GLY A 723 -16.64 -24.20 13.22
N ARG A 724 -16.50 -25.38 12.60
CA ARG A 724 -17.45 -25.84 11.56
C ARG A 724 -18.76 -26.31 12.18
N ILE A 725 -19.88 -25.89 11.61
CA ILE A 725 -21.20 -26.39 11.99
C ILE A 725 -21.29 -27.87 11.58
N LYS A 726 -21.35 -28.77 12.56
CA LYS A 726 -21.56 -30.19 12.32
C LYS A 726 -23.00 -30.39 11.84
N VAL A 727 -23.18 -30.63 10.54
CA VAL A 727 -24.47 -31.09 10.01
C VAL A 727 -24.76 -32.43 10.70
N PRO A 728 -25.91 -32.60 11.38
CA PRO A 728 -26.26 -33.89 11.95
C PRO A 728 -26.24 -34.92 10.81
N ASN A 729 -25.53 -36.03 11.01
CA ASN A 729 -25.49 -37.13 10.05
C ASN A 729 -26.92 -37.42 9.56
N SER A 730 -27.09 -37.53 8.24
CA SER A 730 -28.35 -37.87 7.56
C SER A 730 -28.97 -39.22 7.98
N ALA A 731 -28.35 -39.92 8.93
CA ALA A 731 -28.88 -41.10 9.60
C ALA A 731 -29.85 -40.80 10.76
N SER A 732 -30.02 -39.55 11.20
CA SER A 732 -30.87 -39.19 12.35
C SER A 732 -31.98 -38.17 12.05
N LEU A 733 -32.52 -38.15 10.83
CA LEU A 733 -33.78 -37.45 10.53
C LEU A 733 -34.94 -38.45 10.60
N PRO A 734 -35.96 -38.24 11.46
CA PRO A 734 -37.17 -39.04 11.41
C PRO A 734 -37.83 -38.83 10.04
N LYS A 735 -38.11 -39.93 9.33
CA LYS A 735 -38.88 -39.95 8.08
C LYS A 735 -40.29 -39.40 8.36
N ILE A 736 -40.45 -38.09 8.23
CA ILE A 736 -41.72 -37.41 8.20
C ILE A 736 -41.76 -36.74 6.83
N PHE A 737 -42.84 -37.00 6.09
CA PHE A 737 -43.07 -36.72 4.66
C PHE A 737 -42.62 -37.83 3.71
N GLY A 738 -43.49 -38.85 3.65
CA GLY A 738 -43.68 -39.64 2.44
C GLY A 738 -44.27 -38.77 1.33
N GLY A 739 -43.75 -38.96 0.12
CA GLY A 739 -44.26 -38.37 -1.12
C GLY A 739 -43.97 -39.36 -2.26
N SER A 740 -45.02 -39.72 -2.97
CA SER A 740 -45.18 -40.84 -3.89
C SER A 740 -44.28 -40.81 -5.13
N LYS A 741 -43.94 -42.02 -5.59
CA LYS A 741 -43.47 -42.33 -6.94
C LYS A 741 -44.34 -41.67 -8.01
N GLN A 742 -43.71 -41.04 -8.99
CA GLN A 742 -44.00 -41.19 -10.42
C GLN A 742 -42.72 -40.94 -11.22
#